data_AF-A0A815FSB9-F1
#
_entry.id   AF-A0A815FSB9-F1
#
_cell.length_a   1.000
_cell.length_b   1.000
_cell.length_c   1.000
_cell.angle_alpha   90.00
_cell.angle_beta   90.00
_cell.angle_gamma   90.00
#
_symmetry.space_group_name_H-M   'P 1'
#
loop_
_entity.id
_entity.type
_entity.pdbx_description
1 polymer ?
#
loop_
_entity_poly.entity_id
_entity_poly.type
_entity_poly.pdbx_seq_one_letter_code
_entity_poly.pdbx_strand_id
1 'polypeptide(L)'
;MNVRSQCDGLFVDIDNTLYCSMSLFSEVVKRSLNDPVMTPNRVAAGTGFEGSASNELNYPGGIFVDVNLDLYVADCGNDRVQLFQPEESNGFTAAGSTSLTPTISLRCPNGIVLDAEKYLFIADIGNDRIVGSDLNGFRCLVGCYGEGSHSNQLSYPFSLSFDRSRNMFVTDSYNNRIQKFLLMKNSFALSFNQPRFSSTPTWNSNATIFADQSIVGRIPRAIFVDTNNTVYVANQEENTIMVWNEESVNPSKIISGNFTQSSSLFVTSNGDIYIDDGIEHGRVQKWIAENNIFVTIMNVSSQCDGLFIDIDDTLYCSMSCRQQVVKRSLNDSLMASNRVAAGTGIQGSASNELNRPVGIFVDVNLDLYVADCLNDRIQLFQPEELNGITVAGSTSLNPTITLRCPTGIVLDAERYLFIVDQGNDRIVGSDLNGFQCLVGCYGMGSHSNQLSYPFSLSFDRSGNMFVTDQLNHRIQKFEYLDQLCVNTSSVALSTYQSNLTKNSSIYFPNCIYSSSYYEAIQVKVLRSGLYTFFSKSSMDTYGAIYNESFNPSNPKENRLLDNDEGCRLHQFKFAITLQTSITYILIITTYNSVAGPFSIIVSGPDVVGLKNISTQSVIQIPYSSLVQSNYSLQLTTDSQTYSRDCRKLNYYYQAIRMNVIETGYYALSTSSNMSTFGDIYEDDFNPMNPFENLLSQNYRACSYQDFKFIVYLHAGTTYILVVTTSSPNITGKFSILTSGPNNIALDPYTQILTSCFIGQKCQFYKKNIGITLDDILHDEIRPHMTLSGQTILMKINTTSTMIMFVGGLINGILSIITFQSKGLRKVGCGIYLLASSITSLLTISMFTLKFWFVILTAMDLSIHLAVVRGGCVSIEPLLKLCLYLDGWLNACVAIERAILVFKGIHFNKRKSRRIARCIIVILPFFVMGSIIHEPIYRELHEIKTETNTAEIDRWCITHYSPFVQQYNTIILFFHLAVPCIINLCSALFIIFGSARQRSTAQTRRTLRQHIYDQFSQHKQLLISPMVLLILSLPRLIMSMLSECVNPSNHQWLFLFGYFISFTPSMLIFIVFVLPSNLYRRAFKESLTRWRRLFHQ
;
A
#
# COMPACT_ATOMS: atom_id res chain seq x y z
N MET A 1 -49.21 41.54 17.36
CA MET A 1 -49.77 40.27 17.86
C MET A 1 -50.51 40.57 19.15
N ASN A 2 -51.82 40.30 19.25
CA ASN A 2 -52.57 40.51 20.49
C ASN A 2 -52.58 39.20 21.27
N VAL A 3 -51.89 39.15 22.40
CA VAL A 3 -51.78 37.96 23.27
C VAL A 3 -52.61 38.16 24.54
N ARG A 4 -53.05 37.05 25.16
CA ARG A 4 -53.95 37.07 26.34
C ARG A 4 -53.19 37.27 27.65
N SER A 5 -51.86 37.11 27.65
CA SER A 5 -50.94 37.33 28.78
C SER A 5 -49.60 37.87 28.29
N GLN A 6 -48.67 38.04 29.23
CA GLN A 6 -47.26 38.29 28.94
C GLN A 6 -46.66 37.17 28.08
N CYS A 7 -45.79 37.56 27.14
CA CYS A 7 -44.92 36.65 26.41
C CYS A 7 -43.61 36.48 27.18
N ASP A 8 -43.26 35.25 27.54
CA ASP A 8 -42.06 34.93 28.32
C ASP A 8 -40.85 34.62 27.42
N GLY A 9 -41.12 34.05 26.24
CA GLY A 9 -40.17 33.85 25.15
C GLY A 9 -40.71 34.41 23.85
N LEU A 10 -39.82 34.98 23.03
CA LEU A 10 -40.16 35.58 21.75
C LEU A 10 -39.12 35.19 20.69
N PHE A 11 -39.57 34.77 19.51
CA PHE A 11 -38.68 34.43 18.39
C PHE A 11 -39.33 34.79 17.05
N VAL A 12 -38.52 35.16 16.06
CA VAL A 12 -38.97 35.39 14.68
C VAL A 12 -38.21 34.44 13.76
N ASP A 13 -38.94 33.62 13.02
CA ASP A 13 -38.33 32.67 12.07
C ASP A 13 -37.96 33.32 10.73
N ILE A 14 -37.34 32.52 9.85
CA ILE A 14 -36.88 32.95 8.52
C ILE A 14 -38.03 33.36 7.58
N ASP A 15 -39.26 32.91 7.86
CA ASP A 15 -40.47 33.21 7.09
C ASP A 15 -41.19 34.48 7.60
N ASN A 16 -40.55 35.24 8.49
CA ASN A 16 -41.13 36.37 9.21
C ASN A 16 -42.39 36.00 10.03
N THR A 17 -42.40 34.83 10.66
CA THR A 17 -43.43 34.44 11.62
C THR A 17 -42.94 34.72 13.04
N LEU A 18 -43.74 35.47 13.80
CA LEU A 18 -43.48 35.78 15.21
C LEU A 18 -44.10 34.69 16.10
N TYR A 19 -43.29 34.13 16.99
CA TYR A 19 -43.67 33.17 18.02
C TYR A 19 -43.60 33.82 19.40
N CYS A 20 -44.54 33.46 20.27
CA CYS A 20 -44.60 33.88 21.66
C CYS A 20 -45.01 32.72 22.54
N SER A 21 -44.21 32.39 23.56
CA SER A 21 -44.60 31.45 24.62
C SER A 21 -45.37 32.19 25.73
N MET A 22 -46.47 31.60 26.17
CA MET A 22 -47.35 32.15 27.20
C MET A 22 -47.35 31.19 28.39
N SER A 23 -46.52 31.46 29.41
CA SER A 23 -46.33 30.55 30.55
C SER A 23 -47.65 30.24 31.29
N LEU A 24 -48.47 31.27 31.54
CA LEU A 24 -49.76 31.17 32.23
C LEU A 24 -50.84 30.38 31.46
N PHE A 25 -50.66 30.21 30.16
CA PHE A 25 -51.59 29.47 29.30
C PHE A 25 -51.00 28.15 28.80
N SER A 26 -49.76 27.80 29.18
CA SER A 26 -49.11 26.55 28.77
C SER A 26 -49.16 26.30 27.26
N GLU A 27 -48.99 27.35 26.46
CA GLU A 27 -48.99 27.27 25.00
C GLU A 27 -47.99 28.25 24.37
N VAL A 28 -47.59 27.94 23.14
CA VAL A 28 -46.83 28.83 22.26
C VAL A 28 -47.72 29.20 21.09
N VAL A 29 -47.86 30.49 20.83
CA VAL A 29 -48.66 31.02 19.72
C VAL A 29 -47.76 31.61 18.63
N LYS A 30 -48.19 31.51 17.37
CA LYS A 30 -47.49 32.04 16.19
C LYS A 30 -48.37 32.94 15.34
N ARG A 31 -47.75 33.92 14.67
CA ARG A 31 -48.41 34.82 13.70
C ARG A 31 -47.45 35.30 12.62
N SER A 32 -47.86 35.21 11.35
CA SER A 32 -47.10 35.79 10.24
C SER A 32 -47.13 37.31 10.29
N LEU A 33 -45.96 37.94 10.12
CA LEU A 33 -45.80 39.39 10.03
C LEU A 33 -46.05 39.91 8.60
N ASN A 34 -46.07 39.02 7.61
CA ASN A 34 -46.32 39.37 6.20
C ASN A 34 -47.82 39.49 5.87
N ASP A 35 -48.71 39.15 6.80
CA ASP A 35 -50.16 39.21 6.59
C ASP A 35 -50.71 40.63 6.91
N PRO A 36 -51.21 41.39 5.90
CA PRO A 36 -51.72 42.74 6.10
C PRO A 36 -53.08 42.77 6.82
N VAL A 37 -53.74 41.61 6.99
CA VAL A 37 -55.03 41.47 7.67
C VAL A 37 -54.81 40.99 9.10
N MET A 38 -55.58 41.49 10.08
CA MET A 38 -55.52 40.98 11.46
C MET A 38 -56.13 39.59 11.58
N THR A 39 -55.43 38.58 11.08
CA THR A 39 -55.76 37.16 11.32
C THR A 39 -55.46 36.80 12.79
N PRO A 40 -56.30 35.95 13.42
CA PRO A 40 -56.10 35.52 14.80
C PRO A 40 -54.83 34.67 14.94
N ASN A 41 -54.17 34.75 16.11
CA ASN A 41 -52.97 33.97 16.38
C ASN A 41 -53.30 32.46 16.30
N ARG A 42 -52.37 31.65 15.75
CA ARG A 42 -52.48 30.19 15.73
C ARG A 42 -51.66 29.60 16.88
N VAL A 43 -52.10 28.49 17.45
CA VAL A 43 -51.29 27.71 18.40
C VAL A 43 -50.21 26.96 17.61
N ALA A 44 -48.98 27.07 18.09
CA ALA A 44 -47.79 26.42 17.54
C ALA A 44 -47.37 25.20 18.37
N ALA A 45 -47.53 25.26 19.70
CA ALA A 45 -47.25 24.16 20.61
C ALA A 45 -48.08 24.31 21.90
N GLY A 46 -48.36 23.21 22.60
CA GLY A 46 -49.19 23.20 23.81
C GLY A 46 -50.69 23.13 23.52
N THR A 47 -51.47 22.79 24.56
CA THR A 47 -52.93 22.61 24.47
C THR A 47 -53.74 23.73 25.13
N GLY A 48 -53.07 24.71 25.77
CA GLY A 48 -53.73 25.73 26.57
C GLY A 48 -53.93 25.34 28.04
N PHE A 49 -53.48 24.14 28.45
CA PHE A 49 -53.60 23.61 29.80
C PHE A 49 -52.25 23.03 30.27
N GLU A 50 -51.96 23.16 31.56
CA GLU A 50 -50.77 22.58 32.18
C GLU A 50 -50.80 21.05 32.10
N GLY A 51 -49.72 20.45 31.61
CA GLY A 51 -49.61 19.00 31.49
C GLY A 51 -48.19 18.56 31.14
N SER A 52 -48.00 17.25 30.99
CA SER A 52 -46.67 16.63 30.78
C SER A 52 -46.63 15.66 29.59
N ALA A 53 -47.76 15.49 28.87
CA ALA A 53 -47.79 14.71 27.65
C ALA A 53 -46.90 15.33 26.54
N SER A 54 -46.72 14.59 25.44
CA SER A 54 -45.90 15.04 24.29
C SER A 54 -46.40 16.34 23.64
N ASN A 55 -47.70 16.63 23.75
CA ASN A 55 -48.34 17.84 23.20
C ASN A 55 -48.69 18.88 24.27
N GLU A 56 -48.38 18.64 25.53
CA GLU A 56 -48.69 19.53 26.66
C GLU A 56 -47.43 20.18 27.21
N LEU A 57 -47.57 21.40 27.73
CA LEU A 57 -46.49 22.17 28.32
C LEU A 57 -46.88 22.55 29.75
N ASN A 58 -45.88 22.86 30.57
CA ASN A 58 -46.04 23.39 31.92
C ASN A 58 -45.03 24.52 32.14
N TYR A 59 -45.53 25.75 32.22
CA TYR A 59 -44.71 26.94 32.37
C TYR A 59 -43.64 27.11 31.26
N PRO A 60 -44.02 27.13 29.97
CA PRO A 60 -43.07 27.28 28.87
C PRO A 60 -42.34 28.62 28.93
N GLY A 61 -41.02 28.57 28.89
CA GLY A 61 -40.11 29.72 28.93
C GLY A 61 -39.56 30.07 27.55
N GLY A 62 -38.22 30.10 27.44
CA GLY A 62 -37.53 30.40 26.19
C GLY A 62 -37.91 29.47 25.03
N ILE A 63 -37.93 30.06 23.83
CA ILE A 63 -38.26 29.37 22.59
C ILE A 63 -37.20 29.67 21.51
N PHE A 64 -36.97 28.72 20.62
CA PHE A 64 -36.09 28.87 19.47
C PHE A 64 -36.69 28.14 18.26
N VAL A 65 -36.67 28.77 17.08
CA VAL A 65 -37.12 28.13 15.83
C VAL A 65 -35.94 28.02 14.88
N ASP A 66 -35.66 26.80 14.40
CA ASP A 66 -34.53 26.56 13.51
C ASP A 66 -34.88 26.85 12.03
N VAL A 67 -33.89 26.70 11.13
CA VAL A 67 -34.06 26.95 9.69
C VAL A 67 -35.00 25.97 8.99
N ASN A 68 -35.28 24.81 9.59
CA ASN A 68 -36.26 23.85 9.11
C ASN A 68 -37.67 24.14 9.67
N LEU A 69 -37.81 25.22 10.45
CA LEU A 69 -39.02 25.60 11.18
C LEU A 69 -39.36 24.67 12.35
N ASP A 70 -38.39 23.91 12.85
CA ASP A 70 -38.55 23.10 14.05
C ASP A 70 -38.54 24.02 15.31
N LEU A 71 -39.56 23.91 16.16
CA LEU A 71 -39.77 24.75 17.35
C LEU A 71 -39.29 24.04 18.62
N TYR A 72 -38.30 24.61 19.29
CA TYR A 72 -37.79 24.19 20.59
C TYR A 72 -38.41 25.03 21.70
N VAL A 73 -38.93 24.38 22.74
CA VAL A 73 -39.61 25.02 23.87
C VAL A 73 -39.00 24.54 25.18
N ALA A 74 -38.51 25.47 26.01
CA ALA A 74 -38.10 25.18 27.37
C ALA A 74 -39.34 24.99 28.24
N ASP A 75 -39.59 23.76 28.66
CA ASP A 75 -40.76 23.38 29.44
C ASP A 75 -40.33 23.31 30.92
N CYS A 76 -40.19 24.50 31.54
CA CYS A 76 -39.57 24.65 32.87
C CYS A 76 -40.25 23.80 33.93
N GLY A 77 -41.59 23.75 33.95
CA GLY A 77 -42.35 23.00 34.95
C GLY A 77 -42.22 21.48 34.81
N ASN A 78 -41.76 20.99 33.65
CA ASN A 78 -41.52 19.57 33.37
C ASN A 78 -40.03 19.22 33.27
N ASP A 79 -39.12 20.13 33.61
CA ASP A 79 -37.66 19.92 33.60
C ASP A 79 -37.13 19.34 32.26
N ARG A 80 -37.69 19.82 31.15
CA ARG A 80 -37.34 19.32 29.81
C ARG A 80 -37.32 20.41 28.75
N VAL A 81 -36.73 20.10 27.60
CA VAL A 81 -36.89 20.86 26.36
C VAL A 81 -37.65 20.00 25.36
N GLN A 82 -38.75 20.52 24.82
CA GLN A 82 -39.53 19.84 23.78
C GLN A 82 -39.26 20.41 22.39
N LEU A 83 -39.32 19.53 21.39
CA LEU A 83 -39.14 19.83 19.97
C LEU A 83 -40.43 19.52 19.22
N PHE A 84 -41.03 20.52 18.59
CA PHE A 84 -42.21 20.41 17.74
C PHE A 84 -41.81 20.63 16.28
N GLN A 85 -42.10 19.65 15.43
CA GLN A 85 -41.87 19.77 13.99
C GLN A 85 -43.00 20.58 13.33
N PRO A 86 -42.78 21.18 12.14
CA PRO A 86 -43.79 22.01 11.47
C PRO A 86 -45.11 21.27 11.26
N GLU A 87 -46.21 21.88 11.73
CA GLU A 87 -47.59 21.38 11.62
C GLU A 87 -47.86 20.04 12.36
N GLU A 88 -46.92 19.53 13.15
CA GLU A 88 -47.12 18.42 14.09
C GLU A 88 -47.60 18.95 15.46
N SER A 89 -48.57 18.26 16.07
CA SER A 89 -49.12 18.65 17.38
C SER A 89 -48.41 18.00 18.56
N ASN A 90 -47.66 16.92 18.33
CA ASN A 90 -46.88 16.21 19.34
C ASN A 90 -45.40 16.60 19.27
N GLY A 91 -44.82 16.93 20.40
CA GLY A 91 -43.40 17.19 20.56
C GLY A 91 -42.61 15.97 21.02
N PHE A 92 -41.31 15.99 20.72
CA PHE A 92 -40.32 15.04 21.21
C PHE A 92 -39.47 15.68 22.30
N THR A 93 -39.09 14.93 23.34
CA THR A 93 -38.15 15.43 24.35
C THR A 93 -36.75 15.53 23.76
N ALA A 94 -36.26 16.75 23.55
CA ALA A 94 -34.91 17.04 23.06
C ALA A 94 -33.85 16.99 24.17
N ALA A 95 -34.22 17.31 25.42
CA ALA A 95 -33.34 17.25 26.58
C ALA A 95 -34.15 17.13 27.89
N GLY A 96 -33.60 16.50 28.94
CA GLY A 96 -34.24 16.36 30.26
C GLY A 96 -34.78 14.95 30.57
N SER A 97 -35.47 14.84 31.72
CA SER A 97 -35.75 13.59 32.48
C SER A 97 -36.64 12.53 31.81
N THR A 98 -36.98 12.68 30.52
CA THR A 98 -37.73 11.68 29.73
C THR A 98 -37.04 11.25 28.44
N SER A 99 -35.76 11.56 28.26
CA SER A 99 -34.94 11.00 27.17
C SER A 99 -34.69 9.50 27.36
N LEU A 100 -34.90 8.71 26.31
CA LEU A 100 -34.58 7.27 26.21
C LEU A 100 -33.07 6.96 26.25
N THR A 101 -32.22 7.97 26.42
CA THR A 101 -30.77 7.82 26.55
C THR A 101 -30.26 8.68 27.73
N PRO A 102 -29.33 8.16 28.56
CA PRO A 102 -28.81 8.90 29.69
C PRO A 102 -27.96 10.05 29.16
N THR A 103 -28.04 11.28 29.71
CA THR A 103 -26.85 12.17 29.79
C THR A 103 -27.02 13.45 30.61
N ILE A 104 -28.21 14.05 30.83
CA ILE A 104 -28.29 15.21 31.76
C ILE A 104 -29.68 15.40 32.41
N SER A 105 -29.72 15.57 33.73
CA SER A 105 -30.91 16.01 34.46
C SER A 105 -31.00 17.53 34.40
N LEU A 106 -32.06 18.07 33.82
CA LEU A 106 -32.35 19.51 33.86
C LEU A 106 -33.20 19.85 35.08
N ARG A 107 -33.25 21.14 35.42
CA ARG A 107 -34.16 21.68 36.42
C ARG A 107 -34.59 23.09 36.00
N CYS A 108 -35.86 23.26 35.66
CA CYS A 108 -36.44 24.48 35.10
C CYS A 108 -35.54 25.13 34.01
N PRO A 109 -35.34 24.46 32.86
CA PRO A 109 -34.63 25.07 31.74
C PRO A 109 -35.37 26.32 31.23
N ASN A 110 -34.66 27.28 30.65
CA ASN A 110 -35.30 28.48 30.07
C ASN A 110 -34.66 28.96 28.77
N GLY A 111 -33.55 29.71 28.82
CA GLY A 111 -32.86 30.16 27.62
C GLY A 111 -32.43 28.98 26.76
N ILE A 112 -32.81 28.99 25.48
CA ILE A 112 -32.44 27.97 24.49
C ILE A 112 -31.87 28.66 23.26
N VAL A 113 -30.77 28.11 22.74
CA VAL A 113 -30.21 28.52 21.45
C VAL A 113 -29.59 27.31 20.74
N LEU A 114 -29.70 27.29 19.41
CA LEU A 114 -28.94 26.37 18.57
C LEU A 114 -27.73 27.09 17.95
N ASP A 115 -26.63 26.38 17.80
CA ASP A 115 -25.53 26.86 16.96
C ASP A 115 -25.70 26.46 15.48
N ALA A 116 -24.74 26.87 14.64
CA ALA A 116 -24.76 26.59 13.21
C ALA A 116 -24.68 25.09 12.86
N GLU A 117 -24.22 24.26 13.80
CA GLU A 117 -24.13 22.80 13.66
C GLU A 117 -25.33 22.08 14.29
N LYS A 118 -26.36 22.83 14.72
CA LYS A 118 -27.58 22.37 15.42
C LYS A 118 -27.35 21.75 16.80
N TYR A 119 -26.26 22.12 17.48
CA TYR A 119 -26.09 21.78 18.89
C TYR A 119 -26.95 22.67 19.78
N LEU A 120 -27.62 22.07 20.76
CA LEU A 120 -28.59 22.69 21.65
C LEU A 120 -27.92 23.14 22.93
N PHE A 121 -27.98 24.44 23.20
CA PHE A 121 -27.46 25.04 24.43
C PHE A 121 -28.62 25.55 25.28
N ILE A 122 -28.60 25.19 26.55
CA ILE A 122 -29.72 25.37 27.48
C ILE A 122 -29.19 26.04 28.75
N ALA A 123 -29.88 27.09 29.16
CA ALA A 123 -29.77 27.65 30.50
C ALA A 123 -30.57 26.78 31.48
N ASP A 124 -29.86 25.97 32.26
CA ASP A 124 -30.41 25.07 33.28
C ASP A 124 -30.52 25.85 34.60
N ILE A 125 -31.52 26.73 34.68
CA ILE A 125 -31.65 27.76 35.72
C ILE A 125 -31.60 27.13 37.11
N GLY A 126 -32.38 26.08 37.35
CA GLY A 126 -32.52 25.47 38.67
C GLY A 126 -31.28 24.73 39.16
N ASN A 127 -30.28 24.53 38.29
CA ASN A 127 -28.98 23.95 38.62
C ASN A 127 -27.82 24.94 38.44
N ASP A 128 -28.12 26.24 38.27
CA ASP A 128 -27.14 27.33 38.18
C ASP A 128 -26.05 27.12 37.13
N ARG A 129 -26.40 26.53 35.98
CA ARG A 129 -25.42 26.17 34.95
C ARG A 129 -25.94 26.35 33.53
N ILE A 130 -25.00 26.38 32.59
CA ILE A 130 -25.29 26.25 31.16
C ILE A 130 -24.88 24.86 30.71
N VAL A 131 -25.77 24.18 30.00
CA VAL A 131 -25.50 22.87 29.39
C VAL A 131 -25.57 22.98 27.88
N GLY A 132 -24.81 22.17 27.17
CA GLY A 132 -24.85 22.11 25.71
C GLY A 132 -24.74 20.67 25.22
N SER A 133 -25.40 20.36 24.10
CA SER A 133 -25.21 19.10 23.42
C SER A 133 -23.97 19.14 22.52
N ASP A 134 -23.33 17.99 22.37
CA ASP A 134 -22.40 17.69 21.29
C ASP A 134 -22.68 16.27 20.75
N LEU A 135 -21.79 15.74 19.90
CA LEU A 135 -21.91 14.38 19.34
C LEU A 135 -21.98 13.28 20.41
N ASN A 136 -21.59 13.58 21.66
CA ASN A 136 -21.57 12.63 22.80
C ASN A 136 -22.71 12.85 23.80
N GLY A 137 -23.68 13.69 23.47
CA GLY A 137 -24.80 14.03 24.35
C GLY A 137 -24.61 15.35 25.09
N PHE A 138 -25.39 15.58 26.15
CA PHE A 138 -25.36 16.85 26.89
C PHE A 138 -24.26 16.86 27.95
N ARG A 139 -23.53 17.97 28.04
CA ARG A 139 -22.57 18.24 29.12
C ARG A 139 -22.76 19.64 29.70
N CYS A 140 -22.27 19.82 30.92
CA CYS A 140 -22.18 21.13 31.54
C CYS A 140 -21.00 21.93 30.96
N LEU A 141 -21.25 23.17 30.56
CA LEU A 141 -20.26 24.06 29.94
C LEU A 141 -19.75 25.13 30.91
N VAL A 142 -20.66 25.70 31.72
CA VAL A 142 -20.37 26.80 32.65
C VAL A 142 -21.23 26.61 33.90
N GLY A 143 -20.71 26.92 35.09
CA GLY A 143 -21.46 26.80 36.34
C GLY A 143 -21.48 25.38 36.93
N CYS A 144 -20.63 24.48 36.43
CA CYS A 144 -20.63 23.06 36.81
C CYS A 144 -20.23 22.78 38.27
N TYR A 145 -19.66 23.77 38.94
CA TYR A 145 -19.22 23.70 40.33
C TYR A 145 -20.23 24.32 41.31
N GLY A 146 -21.49 24.49 40.86
CA GLY A 146 -22.59 25.04 41.65
C GLY A 146 -22.66 26.56 41.65
N GLU A 147 -23.65 27.06 42.40
CA GLU A 147 -23.97 28.48 42.52
C GLU A 147 -22.77 29.30 43.03
N GLY A 148 -22.54 30.48 42.46
CA GLY A 148 -21.62 31.45 43.03
C GLY A 148 -21.33 32.65 42.12
N SER A 149 -20.48 33.54 42.61
CA SER A 149 -20.14 34.81 41.95
C SER A 149 -18.74 34.85 41.33
N HIS A 150 -17.97 33.75 41.40
CA HIS A 150 -16.70 33.61 40.70
C HIS A 150 -16.90 33.54 39.18
N SER A 151 -15.84 33.76 38.42
CA SER A 151 -15.85 33.83 36.94
C SER A 151 -16.26 32.53 36.22
N ASN A 152 -16.21 31.38 36.90
CA ASN A 152 -16.61 30.07 36.38
C ASN A 152 -17.90 29.54 37.05
N GLN A 153 -18.53 30.36 37.89
CA GLN A 153 -19.80 30.07 38.57
C GLN A 153 -20.88 31.02 38.06
N LEU A 154 -22.12 30.58 38.19
CA LEU A 154 -23.32 31.33 37.83
C LEU A 154 -24.30 31.28 39.01
N SER A 155 -25.24 32.20 39.06
CA SER A 155 -26.39 32.17 39.95
C SER A 155 -27.61 32.65 39.16
N TYR A 156 -28.56 31.73 38.97
CA TYR A 156 -29.76 31.93 38.18
C TYR A 156 -29.49 32.39 36.72
N PRO A 157 -28.76 31.60 35.91
CA PRO A 157 -28.43 31.99 34.54
C PRO A 157 -29.67 31.90 33.65
N PHE A 158 -30.26 33.04 33.26
CA PHE A 158 -31.60 33.05 32.65
C PHE A 158 -31.62 32.80 31.14
N SER A 159 -30.69 33.42 30.41
CA SER A 159 -30.62 33.37 28.95
C SER A 159 -29.17 33.35 28.47
N LEU A 160 -28.99 32.86 27.24
CA LEU A 160 -27.70 32.79 26.56
C LEU A 160 -27.83 33.15 25.08
N SER A 161 -26.75 33.68 24.50
CA SER A 161 -26.65 33.97 23.07
C SER A 161 -25.20 33.91 22.60
N PHE A 162 -24.99 33.79 21.28
CA PHE A 162 -23.67 33.74 20.66
C PHE A 162 -23.41 34.95 19.77
N ASP A 163 -22.17 35.45 19.77
CA ASP A 163 -21.72 36.39 18.73
C ASP A 163 -21.26 35.65 17.45
N ARG A 164 -20.96 36.39 16.38
CA ARG A 164 -20.42 35.83 15.12
C ARG A 164 -19.09 35.08 15.28
N SER A 165 -18.38 35.29 16.38
CA SER A 165 -17.12 34.60 16.69
C SER A 165 -17.34 33.37 17.59
N ARG A 166 -18.59 32.98 17.82
CA ARG A 166 -19.03 31.89 18.72
C ARG A 166 -18.69 32.10 20.19
N ASN A 167 -18.44 33.34 20.64
CA ASN A 167 -18.36 33.61 22.07
C ASN A 167 -19.77 33.58 22.67
N MET A 168 -19.90 32.97 23.85
CA MET A 168 -21.17 32.83 24.55
C MET A 168 -21.35 33.97 25.53
N PHE A 169 -22.53 34.58 25.54
CA PHE A 169 -22.95 35.60 26.49
C PHE A 169 -24.06 35.01 27.34
N VAL A 170 -23.88 35.01 28.66
CA VAL A 170 -24.84 34.45 29.62
C VAL A 170 -25.30 35.56 30.56
N THR A 171 -26.61 35.70 30.74
CA THR A 171 -27.18 36.60 31.75
C THR A 171 -27.21 35.87 33.09
N ASP A 172 -26.37 36.30 34.01
CA ASP A 172 -26.19 35.74 35.35
C ASP A 172 -27.00 36.60 36.32
N SER A 173 -28.32 36.35 36.35
CA SER A 173 -29.33 37.31 36.78
C SER A 173 -29.24 37.65 38.26
N TYR A 174 -28.94 36.68 39.14
CA TYR A 174 -28.85 36.94 40.58
C TYR A 174 -27.51 37.58 40.96
N ASN A 175 -26.46 37.34 40.18
CA ASN A 175 -25.21 38.08 40.29
C ASN A 175 -25.25 39.46 39.61
N ASN A 176 -26.40 39.87 39.03
CA ASN A 176 -26.60 41.16 38.37
C ASN A 176 -25.54 41.47 37.29
N ARG A 177 -25.13 40.45 36.51
CA ARG A 177 -24.07 40.62 35.49
C ARG A 177 -24.38 39.85 34.21
N ILE A 178 -23.70 40.24 33.14
CA ILE A 178 -23.60 39.45 31.91
C ILE A 178 -22.16 38.96 31.82
N GLN A 179 -21.99 37.65 31.72
CA GLN A 179 -20.67 37.06 31.54
C GLN A 179 -20.47 36.69 30.08
N LYS A 180 -19.37 37.19 29.51
CA LYS A 180 -18.89 36.77 28.20
C LYS A 180 -17.89 35.63 28.39
N PHE A 181 -18.30 34.44 28.02
CA PHE A 181 -17.41 33.31 27.89
C PHE A 181 -16.82 33.35 26.49
N LEU A 182 -15.53 33.65 26.43
CA LEU A 182 -14.79 33.50 25.19
C LEU A 182 -14.84 32.03 24.84
N LEU A 183 -15.23 31.74 23.60
CA LEU A 183 -14.84 30.46 23.05
C LEU A 183 -13.32 30.53 23.03
N MET A 184 -12.70 29.85 23.99
CA MET A 184 -11.30 29.52 23.87
C MET A 184 -11.24 28.62 22.64
N LYS A 185 -11.09 29.24 21.46
CA LYS A 185 -10.03 28.79 20.60
C LYS A 185 -8.77 28.95 21.44
N ASN A 186 -8.53 28.00 22.34
CA ASN A 186 -7.22 27.43 22.27
C ASN A 186 -7.13 27.05 20.80
N SER A 187 -6.34 27.84 20.08
CA SER A 187 -5.62 27.33 18.95
C SER A 187 -4.70 26.23 19.48
N PHE A 188 -5.27 25.18 20.08
CA PHE A 188 -4.75 23.85 19.96
C PHE A 188 -4.93 23.58 18.48
N ALA A 189 -3.96 24.02 17.69
CA ALA A 189 -3.72 23.33 16.45
C ALA A 189 -3.53 21.87 16.89
N LEU A 190 -4.54 21.03 16.62
CA LEU A 190 -4.41 19.59 16.80
C LEU A 190 -3.11 19.20 16.12
N SER A 191 -2.30 18.43 16.82
CA SER A 191 -1.01 18.03 16.27
C SER A 191 -1.17 16.89 15.25
N PHE A 192 -2.33 16.24 15.25
CA PHE A 192 -2.70 15.08 14.46
C PHE A 192 -3.94 15.35 13.60
N ASN A 193 -4.09 14.59 12.51
CA ASN A 193 -5.28 14.66 11.66
C ASN A 193 -6.40 13.77 12.21
N GLN A 194 -7.60 14.34 12.32
CA GLN A 194 -8.87 13.61 12.46
C GLN A 194 -9.78 14.05 11.31
N PRO A 195 -9.62 13.47 10.10
CA PRO A 195 -10.53 13.73 9.00
C PRO A 195 -11.97 13.40 9.43
N ARG A 196 -12.96 14.09 8.85
CA ARG A 196 -14.38 13.78 9.06
C ARG A 196 -14.83 12.88 7.91
N PHE A 197 -15.20 11.65 8.22
CA PHE A 197 -15.64 10.68 7.24
C PHE A 197 -17.16 10.62 7.10
N SER A 198 -17.65 10.14 5.96
CA SER A 198 -19.06 9.81 5.79
C SER A 198 -19.43 8.57 6.61
N SER A 199 -20.72 8.25 6.73
CA SER A 199 -21.17 7.09 7.51
C SER A 199 -20.70 5.73 6.97
N THR A 200 -20.16 5.66 5.75
CA THR A 200 -19.54 4.45 5.19
C THR A 200 -18.30 4.85 4.39
N PRO A 201 -17.16 5.14 5.06
CA PRO A 201 -15.98 5.60 4.35
C PRO A 201 -15.35 4.47 3.57
N THR A 202 -14.90 4.78 2.35
CA THR A 202 -14.26 3.84 1.45
C THR A 202 -12.91 4.36 0.99
N TRP A 203 -11.94 3.45 0.92
CA TRP A 203 -10.65 3.71 0.32
C TRP A 203 -10.50 2.88 -0.94
N ASN A 204 -9.52 3.21 -1.78
CA ASN A 204 -9.14 2.37 -2.90
C ASN A 204 -8.80 0.94 -2.41
N SER A 205 -9.19 -0.06 -3.20
CA SER A 205 -8.92 -1.46 -2.85
C SER A 205 -7.44 -1.82 -2.91
N ASN A 206 -6.68 -1.13 -3.77
CA ASN A 206 -5.25 -1.33 -3.96
C ASN A 206 -4.48 -0.10 -3.47
N ALA A 207 -3.59 -0.29 -2.50
CA ALA A 207 -2.70 0.77 -2.04
C ALA A 207 -1.61 1.11 -3.06
N THR A 208 -1.11 2.33 -2.94
CA THR A 208 0.18 2.72 -3.51
C THR A 208 1.28 2.51 -2.46
N ILE A 209 2.47 2.10 -2.89
CA ILE A 209 3.63 2.02 -1.99
C ILE A 209 4.15 3.44 -1.79
N PHE A 210 3.94 4.00 -0.60
CA PHE A 210 4.41 5.34 -0.25
C PHE A 210 5.93 5.36 -0.03
N ALA A 211 6.42 4.37 0.71
CA ALA A 211 7.85 4.17 0.94
C ALA A 211 8.15 2.68 1.09
N ASP A 212 9.21 2.21 0.45
CA ASP A 212 9.65 0.81 0.53
C ASP A 212 10.83 0.65 1.50
N GLN A 213 11.32 -0.58 1.62
CA GLN A 213 12.43 -0.93 2.50
C GLN A 213 13.70 -0.12 2.22
N SER A 214 13.93 0.31 0.98
CA SER A 214 15.12 1.10 0.62
C SER A 214 15.11 2.49 1.24
N ILE A 215 13.91 2.98 1.56
CA ILE A 215 13.71 4.29 2.16
C ILE A 215 13.53 4.13 3.67
N VAL A 216 12.52 3.37 4.14
CA VAL A 216 12.17 3.33 5.57
C VAL A 216 12.90 2.25 6.38
N GLY A 217 13.76 1.45 5.73
CA GLY A 217 14.46 0.34 6.36
C GLY A 217 13.55 -0.87 6.59
N ARG A 218 14.07 -1.87 7.31
CA ARG A 218 13.29 -3.06 7.68
C ARG A 218 12.40 -2.79 8.88
N ILE A 219 11.23 -3.45 8.87
CA ILE A 219 10.30 -3.51 10.01
C ILE A 219 9.87 -2.09 10.45
N PRO A 220 9.30 -1.26 9.54
CA PRO A 220 8.78 0.04 9.94
C PRO A 220 7.63 -0.15 10.94
N ARG A 221 7.67 0.59 12.06
CA ARG A 221 6.63 0.54 13.12
C ARG A 221 5.96 1.88 13.36
N ALA A 222 6.75 2.94 13.46
CA ALA A 222 6.25 4.27 13.82
C ALA A 222 6.02 5.12 12.57
N ILE A 223 4.78 5.57 12.40
CA ILE A 223 4.37 6.58 11.42
C ILE A 223 3.50 7.63 12.09
N PHE A 224 3.66 8.89 11.70
CA PHE A 224 2.79 9.99 12.10
C PHE A 224 2.61 10.95 10.93
N VAL A 225 1.40 11.46 10.73
CA VAL A 225 1.12 12.50 9.74
C VAL A 225 0.57 13.72 10.48
N ASP A 226 1.26 14.85 10.35
CA ASP A 226 0.85 16.10 11.01
C ASP A 226 -0.25 16.84 10.22
N THR A 227 -0.77 17.91 10.81
CA THR A 227 -1.85 18.73 10.20
C THR A 227 -1.45 19.52 8.95
N ASN A 228 -0.15 19.54 8.62
CA ASN A 228 0.36 20.07 7.35
C ASN A 228 0.55 18.96 6.30
N ASN A 229 0.06 17.74 6.56
CA ASN A 229 0.28 16.53 5.75
C ASN A 229 1.76 16.14 5.63
N THR A 230 2.59 16.56 6.59
CA THR A 230 3.96 16.11 6.67
C THR A 230 3.99 14.70 7.27
N VAL A 231 4.58 13.75 6.55
CA VAL A 231 4.70 12.36 7.01
C VAL A 231 6.02 12.20 7.75
N TYR A 232 6.00 11.56 8.93
CA TYR A 232 7.15 11.26 9.76
C TYR A 232 7.23 9.76 9.99
N VAL A 233 8.40 9.18 9.78
CA VAL A 233 8.63 7.74 9.94
C VAL A 233 9.94 7.51 10.68
N ALA A 234 9.94 6.64 11.69
CA ALA A 234 11.19 6.21 12.32
C ALA A 234 11.79 5.02 11.58
N ASN A 235 13.06 5.16 11.18
CA ASN A 235 13.88 4.05 10.68
C ASN A 235 14.72 3.49 11.84
N GLN A 236 14.41 2.24 12.21
CA GLN A 236 15.06 1.54 13.32
C GLN A 236 16.48 1.07 13.03
N GLU A 237 16.83 0.87 11.76
CA GLU A 237 18.17 0.41 11.36
C GLU A 237 19.18 1.56 11.38
N GLU A 238 18.75 2.75 10.94
CA GLU A 238 19.61 3.94 10.85
C GLU A 238 19.50 4.89 12.05
N ASN A 239 18.57 4.63 12.98
CA ASN A 239 18.27 5.51 14.12
C ASN A 239 17.96 6.96 13.67
N THR A 240 17.12 7.07 12.64
CA THR A 240 16.75 8.35 12.04
C THR A 240 15.24 8.52 11.96
N ILE A 241 14.76 9.76 12.04
CA ILE A 241 13.40 10.15 11.67
C ILE A 241 13.43 10.70 10.25
N MET A 242 12.64 10.11 9.36
CA MET A 242 12.46 10.53 7.98
C MET A 242 11.20 11.37 7.88
N VAL A 243 11.28 12.50 7.17
CA VAL A 243 10.22 13.50 7.09
C VAL A 243 9.93 13.82 5.62
N TRP A 244 8.66 13.89 5.24
CA TRP A 244 8.19 14.25 3.88
C TRP A 244 7.19 15.39 3.97
N ASN A 245 7.51 16.56 3.41
CA ASN A 245 6.65 17.76 3.48
C ASN A 245 5.71 17.91 2.26
N GLU A 246 5.91 17.10 1.21
CA GLU A 246 5.19 17.13 -0.06
C GLU A 246 5.07 15.69 -0.60
N GLU A 247 4.31 15.46 -1.68
CA GLU A 247 4.20 14.15 -2.37
C GLU A 247 5.49 13.73 -3.10
N SER A 248 6.66 14.06 -2.55
CA SER A 248 7.94 13.63 -3.08
C SER A 248 8.22 12.17 -2.70
N VAL A 249 8.79 11.40 -3.64
CA VAL A 249 9.15 9.99 -3.41
C VAL A 249 10.22 9.82 -2.31
N ASN A 250 11.08 10.82 -2.09
CA ASN A 250 12.17 10.77 -1.11
C ASN A 250 11.90 11.68 0.09
N PRO A 251 12.43 11.38 1.29
CA PRO A 251 12.27 12.25 2.46
C PRO A 251 12.90 13.62 2.21
N SER A 252 12.15 14.68 2.52
CA SER A 252 12.59 16.08 2.46
C SER A 252 13.64 16.40 3.53
N LYS A 253 13.57 15.71 4.68
CA LYS A 253 14.49 15.89 5.81
C LYS A 253 14.72 14.57 6.53
N ILE A 254 15.98 14.32 6.89
CA ILE A 254 16.38 13.18 7.71
C ILE A 254 17.00 13.71 8.99
N ILE A 255 16.45 13.31 10.14
CA ILE A 255 16.88 13.75 11.46
C ILE A 255 17.54 12.56 12.15
N SER A 256 18.87 12.59 12.28
CA SER A 256 19.62 11.58 13.03
C SER A 256 19.64 11.93 14.51
N GLY A 257 19.29 10.96 15.36
CA GLY A 257 19.38 11.09 16.81
C GLY A 257 20.25 10.00 17.43
N ASN A 258 20.48 10.12 18.73
CA ASN A 258 21.12 9.07 19.52
C ASN A 258 20.05 8.32 20.32
N PHE A 259 19.07 7.79 19.58
CA PHE A 259 18.05 6.88 20.10
C PHE A 259 18.19 5.52 19.41
N THR A 260 17.68 4.45 20.02
CA THR A 260 17.83 3.08 19.49
C THR A 260 16.50 2.34 19.44
N GLN A 261 16.23 1.62 18.34
CA GLN A 261 15.06 0.73 18.22
C GLN A 261 13.70 1.38 18.53
N SER A 262 13.50 2.62 18.07
CA SER A 262 12.25 3.34 18.32
C SER A 262 11.04 2.63 17.71
N SER A 263 10.06 2.34 18.54
CA SER A 263 8.78 1.72 18.21
C SER A 263 7.64 2.74 18.05
N SER A 264 7.78 3.97 18.57
CA SER A 264 6.75 5.01 18.44
C SER A 264 7.30 6.43 18.32
N LEU A 265 6.53 7.32 17.69
CA LEU A 265 6.83 8.75 17.58
C LEU A 265 5.54 9.57 17.56
N PHE A 266 5.62 10.83 17.98
CA PHE A 266 4.54 11.82 17.89
C PHE A 266 5.13 13.21 17.58
N VAL A 267 4.45 14.00 16.76
CA VAL A 267 4.91 15.36 16.42
C VAL A 267 3.88 16.37 16.87
N THR A 268 4.31 17.42 17.58
CA THR A 268 3.42 18.49 18.04
C THR A 268 3.25 19.57 16.97
N SER A 269 2.20 20.40 17.07
CA SER A 269 1.89 21.45 16.09
C SER A 269 2.96 22.53 15.92
N ASN A 270 3.86 22.68 16.89
CA ASN A 270 5.05 23.53 16.79
C ASN A 270 6.24 22.85 16.06
N GLY A 271 6.08 21.60 15.63
CA GLY A 271 7.08 20.80 14.91
C GLY A 271 8.06 20.02 15.79
N ASP A 272 7.93 20.06 17.13
CA ASP A 272 8.76 19.23 18.00
C ASP A 272 8.41 17.75 17.85
N ILE A 273 9.43 16.88 17.84
CA ILE A 273 9.24 15.44 17.62
C ILE A 273 9.57 14.69 18.90
N TYR A 274 8.64 13.89 19.38
CA TYR A 274 8.81 12.99 20.51
C TYR A 274 9.01 11.58 19.99
N ILE A 275 10.05 10.92 20.45
CA ILE A 275 10.42 9.58 20.00
C ILE A 275 10.88 8.75 21.18
N ASP A 276 10.49 7.48 21.20
CA ASP A 276 11.00 6.57 22.22
C ASP A 276 12.45 6.17 21.94
N ASP A 277 13.20 5.91 23.00
CA ASP A 277 14.61 5.52 22.95
C ASP A 277 14.82 4.07 23.42
N GLY A 278 13.93 3.18 22.99
CA GLY A 278 14.07 1.73 23.11
C GLY A 278 14.24 1.18 24.52
N ILE A 279 14.52 -0.11 24.60
CA ILE A 279 14.62 -0.85 25.86
C ILE A 279 15.96 -0.63 26.58
N GLU A 280 17.03 -0.30 25.84
CA GLU A 280 18.38 -0.13 26.40
C GLU A 280 18.53 1.17 27.20
N HIS A 281 17.89 2.26 26.75
CA HIS A 281 17.95 3.55 27.45
C HIS A 281 16.71 3.84 28.31
N GLY A 282 15.53 3.30 27.96
CA GLY A 282 14.32 3.47 28.78
C GLY A 282 13.94 4.94 28.99
N ARG A 283 13.78 5.70 27.90
CA ARG A 283 13.40 7.11 27.97
C ARG A 283 12.68 7.57 26.70
N VAL A 284 12.02 8.72 26.79
CA VAL A 284 11.46 9.45 25.66
C VAL A 284 12.32 10.67 25.39
N GLN A 285 12.78 10.82 24.16
CA GLN A 285 13.52 12.00 23.69
C GLN A 285 12.58 12.95 22.97
N LYS A 286 12.75 14.25 23.21
CA LYS A 286 12.13 15.34 22.47
C LYS A 286 13.20 15.99 21.59
N TRP A 287 12.98 16.00 20.29
CA TRP A 287 13.72 16.80 19.34
C TRP A 287 13.06 18.17 19.22
N ILE A 288 13.79 19.22 19.59
CA ILE A 288 13.31 20.61 19.56
C ILE A 288 13.56 21.18 18.17
N ALA A 289 12.48 21.55 17.46
CA ALA A 289 12.55 21.96 16.06
C ALA A 289 13.36 23.25 15.86
N GLU A 290 13.21 24.22 16.76
CA GLU A 290 13.86 25.53 16.69
C GLU A 290 15.39 25.43 16.70
N ASN A 291 15.93 24.54 17.53
CA ASN A 291 17.37 24.45 17.81
C ASN A 291 18.01 23.17 17.25
N ASN A 292 17.24 22.22 16.73
CA ASN A 292 17.66 20.91 16.24
C ASN A 292 18.44 20.09 17.29
N ILE A 293 17.96 20.05 18.54
CA ILE A 293 18.61 19.35 19.66
C ILE A 293 17.65 18.33 20.28
N PHE A 294 18.19 17.17 20.68
CA PHE A 294 17.47 16.18 21.48
C PHE A 294 17.63 16.44 22.98
N VAL A 295 16.53 16.39 23.72
CA VAL A 295 16.49 16.45 25.18
C VAL A 295 15.65 15.29 25.73
N THR A 296 16.00 14.75 26.89
CA THR A 296 15.18 13.72 27.55
C THR A 296 14.04 14.38 28.32
N ILE A 297 12.80 13.98 28.05
CA ILE A 297 11.60 14.59 28.64
C ILE A 297 10.89 13.68 29.63
N MET A 298 11.04 12.36 29.47
CA MET A 298 10.43 11.35 30.34
C MET A 298 11.37 10.16 30.45
N ASN A 299 11.65 9.72 31.69
CA ASN A 299 12.34 8.46 31.94
C ASN A 299 11.30 7.37 32.17
N VAL A 300 11.46 6.22 31.52
CA VAL A 300 10.51 5.10 31.58
C VAL A 300 11.26 3.81 31.90
N SER A 301 10.54 2.83 32.45
CA SER A 301 11.15 1.59 32.93
C SER A 301 11.14 0.44 31.90
N SER A 302 10.65 0.74 30.69
CA SER A 302 10.49 -0.11 29.51
C SER A 302 10.32 0.78 28.28
N GLN A 303 10.49 0.24 27.08
CA GLN A 303 10.19 0.94 25.82
C GLN A 303 8.72 1.42 25.77
N CYS A 304 8.48 2.52 25.07
CA CYS A 304 7.15 3.03 24.79
C CYS A 304 6.69 2.52 23.42
N ASP A 305 5.85 1.49 23.41
CA ASP A 305 5.32 0.93 22.16
C ASP A 305 4.26 1.83 21.51
N GLY A 306 3.68 2.75 22.28
CA GLY A 306 2.83 3.84 21.81
C GLY A 306 3.13 5.13 22.57
N LEU A 307 3.24 6.23 21.84
CA LEU A 307 3.38 7.59 22.36
C LEU A 307 2.24 8.45 21.84
N PHE A 308 1.67 9.29 22.69
CA PHE A 308 0.64 10.25 22.31
C PHE A 308 0.74 11.49 23.20
N ILE A 309 0.48 12.67 22.65
CA ILE A 309 0.35 13.91 23.42
C ILE A 309 -1.06 14.44 23.23
N ASP A 310 -1.78 14.60 24.34
CA ASP A 310 -3.14 15.14 24.33
C ASP A 310 -3.17 16.66 24.16
N ILE A 311 -4.37 17.21 24.08
CA ILE A 311 -4.58 18.66 23.91
C ILE A 311 -4.12 19.49 25.12
N ASP A 312 -3.90 18.86 26.28
CA ASP A 312 -3.44 19.52 27.51
C ASP A 312 -1.91 19.44 27.69
N ASP A 313 -1.18 19.09 26.62
CA ASP A 313 0.26 18.86 26.62
C ASP A 313 0.68 17.77 27.63
N THR A 314 -0.13 16.72 27.79
CA THR A 314 0.24 15.54 28.58
C THR A 314 0.76 14.44 27.66
N LEU A 315 1.98 13.98 27.91
CA LEU A 315 2.62 12.88 27.20
C LEU A 315 2.24 11.53 27.83
N TYR A 316 1.73 10.62 27.01
CA TYR A 316 1.40 9.25 27.37
C TYR A 316 2.39 8.28 26.73
N CYS A 317 2.73 7.23 27.47
CA CYS A 317 3.61 6.14 27.04
C CYS A 317 3.01 4.79 27.44
N SER A 318 2.77 3.95 26.45
CA SER A 318 2.33 2.56 26.63
C SER A 318 3.53 1.64 26.80
N MET A 319 3.66 1.00 27.96
CA MET A 319 4.79 0.10 28.27
C MET A 319 4.33 -1.35 28.26
N SER A 320 4.49 -2.03 27.12
CA SER A 320 4.00 -3.41 26.96
C SER A 320 4.61 -4.41 27.94
N CYS A 321 5.90 -4.29 28.27
CA CYS A 321 6.57 -5.19 29.23
C CYS A 321 6.17 -4.91 30.69
N ARG A 322 5.56 -3.74 30.95
CA ARG A 322 5.12 -3.33 32.29
C ARG A 322 3.61 -3.36 32.44
N GLN A 323 2.84 -3.77 31.43
CA GLN A 323 1.38 -3.93 31.52
C GLN A 323 0.63 -2.69 31.99
N GLN A 324 1.14 -1.50 31.63
CA GLN A 324 0.55 -0.24 32.03
C GLN A 324 0.86 0.87 31.02
N VAL A 325 -0.01 1.88 30.99
CA VAL A 325 0.20 3.16 30.32
C VAL A 325 0.50 4.20 31.39
N VAL A 326 1.58 4.95 31.21
CA VAL A 326 1.96 6.06 32.10
C VAL A 326 1.82 7.39 31.39
N LYS A 327 1.51 8.44 32.15
CA LYS A 327 1.35 9.80 31.66
C LYS A 327 2.16 10.82 32.47
N ARG A 328 2.46 11.95 31.84
CA ARG A 328 3.17 13.08 32.45
C ARG A 328 2.81 14.38 31.75
N SER A 329 2.49 15.41 32.53
CA SER A 329 2.31 16.75 31.97
C SER A 329 3.66 17.32 31.53
N LEU A 330 3.71 17.90 30.33
CA LEU A 330 4.91 18.57 29.81
C LEU A 330 5.15 19.93 30.49
N ASN A 331 4.15 20.45 31.22
CA ASN A 331 4.26 21.65 32.04
C ASN A 331 4.87 21.38 33.42
N ASP A 332 4.95 20.11 33.83
CA ASP A 332 5.57 19.73 35.10
C ASP A 332 7.10 19.85 35.06
N SER A 333 7.71 20.08 36.23
CA SER A 333 9.16 20.09 36.35
C SER A 333 9.79 18.79 35.81
N LEU A 334 11.01 18.87 35.26
CA LEU A 334 11.73 17.69 34.74
C LEU A 334 11.93 16.58 35.80
N MET A 335 11.82 16.89 37.10
CA MET A 335 11.93 15.93 38.20
C MET A 335 10.60 15.29 38.64
N ALA A 336 9.46 15.68 38.07
CA ALA A 336 8.17 15.09 38.41
C ALA A 336 8.11 13.60 38.02
N SER A 337 7.53 12.79 38.91
CA SER A 337 7.32 11.35 38.68
C SER A 337 6.18 11.11 37.70
N ASN A 338 6.33 10.09 36.84
CA ASN A 338 5.26 9.68 35.94
C ASN A 338 4.06 9.11 36.74
N ARG A 339 2.84 9.42 36.30
CA ARG A 339 1.60 8.89 36.88
C ARG A 339 1.10 7.72 36.03
N VAL A 340 0.41 6.76 36.64
CA VAL A 340 -0.28 5.69 35.89
C VAL A 340 -1.55 6.26 35.29
N ALA A 341 -1.77 6.00 34.01
CA ALA A 341 -2.99 6.35 33.28
C ALA A 341 -3.93 5.16 33.12
N ALA A 342 -3.38 3.96 32.87
CA ALA A 342 -4.14 2.73 32.73
C ALA A 342 -3.28 1.50 33.08
N GLY A 343 -3.91 0.42 33.54
CA GLY A 343 -3.23 -0.82 33.93
C GLY A 343 -2.68 -0.80 35.35
N THR A 344 -2.59 -1.97 35.99
CA THR A 344 -2.07 -2.13 37.37
C THR A 344 -0.58 -2.45 37.43
N GLY A 345 0.07 -2.64 36.29
CA GLY A 345 1.44 -3.14 36.22
C GLY A 345 1.55 -4.68 36.23
N ILE A 346 0.43 -5.37 36.38
CA ILE A 346 0.32 -6.83 36.42
C ILE A 346 -0.39 -7.30 35.16
N GLN A 347 0.09 -8.40 34.59
CA GLN A 347 -0.54 -9.03 33.44
C GLN A 347 -1.89 -9.64 33.86
N GLY A 348 -2.96 -9.23 33.18
CA GLY A 348 -4.30 -9.74 33.46
C GLY A 348 -5.33 -9.25 32.46
N SER A 349 -6.60 -9.61 32.69
CA SER A 349 -7.72 -9.33 31.78
C SER A 349 -8.89 -8.63 32.45
N ALA A 350 -8.77 -8.27 33.74
CA ALA A 350 -9.77 -7.45 34.42
C ALA A 350 -9.93 -6.07 33.75
N SER A 351 -10.97 -5.31 34.12
CA SER A 351 -11.25 -3.98 33.56
C SER A 351 -10.09 -2.98 33.77
N ASN A 352 -9.37 -3.11 34.86
CA ASN A 352 -8.22 -2.28 35.22
C ASN A 352 -6.85 -2.92 34.89
N GLU A 353 -6.83 -4.15 34.35
CA GLU A 353 -5.61 -4.87 34.01
C GLU A 353 -5.39 -4.89 32.49
N LEU A 354 -4.13 -4.96 32.08
CA LEU A 354 -3.72 -4.98 30.68
C LEU A 354 -2.76 -6.16 30.44
N ASN A 355 -2.65 -6.58 29.18
CA ASN A 355 -1.78 -7.65 28.72
C ASN A 355 -1.18 -7.27 27.37
N ARG A 356 0.06 -6.78 27.43
CA ARG A 356 0.84 -6.20 26.34
C ARG A 356 0.11 -5.01 25.69
N PRO A 357 -0.12 -3.90 26.42
CA PRO A 357 -0.65 -2.69 25.81
C PRO A 357 0.33 -2.15 24.76
N VAL A 358 -0.15 -1.83 23.55
CA VAL A 358 0.68 -1.36 22.42
C VAL A 358 0.28 0.06 22.02
N GLY A 359 -0.60 0.20 21.03
CA GLY A 359 -1.08 1.50 20.55
C GLY A 359 -1.99 2.19 21.55
N ILE A 360 -1.88 3.52 21.59
CA ILE A 360 -2.72 4.39 22.41
C ILE A 360 -3.19 5.58 21.60
N PHE A 361 -4.37 6.07 21.92
CA PHE A 361 -4.93 7.31 21.38
C PHE A 361 -5.69 8.05 22.48
N VAL A 362 -5.52 9.36 22.56
CA VAL A 362 -6.27 10.20 23.51
C VAL A 362 -7.12 11.17 22.73
N ASP A 363 -8.44 11.14 22.95
CA ASP A 363 -9.35 12.03 22.22
C ASP A 363 -9.39 13.45 22.84
N VAL A 364 -10.19 14.33 22.24
CA VAL A 364 -10.36 15.72 22.70
C VAL A 364 -11.09 15.85 24.05
N ASN A 365 -11.71 14.77 24.55
CA ASN A 365 -12.27 14.71 25.91
C ASN A 365 -11.27 14.15 26.93
N LEU A 366 -10.04 13.85 26.49
CA LEU A 366 -9.01 13.19 27.29
C LEU A 366 -9.31 11.71 27.60
N ASP A 367 -10.22 11.09 26.82
CA ASP A 367 -10.49 9.67 26.89
C ASP A 367 -9.32 8.87 26.28
N LEU A 368 -8.74 7.94 27.06
CA LEU A 368 -7.60 7.12 26.65
C LEU A 368 -8.05 5.77 26.11
N TYR A 369 -7.78 5.52 24.83
CA TYR A 369 -7.98 4.24 24.18
C TYR A 369 -6.66 3.46 24.17
N VAL A 370 -6.70 2.19 24.57
CA VAL A 370 -5.53 1.31 24.69
C VAL A 370 -5.76 0.02 23.92
N ALA A 371 -4.81 -0.30 23.03
CA ALA A 371 -4.79 -1.56 22.28
C ALA A 371 -4.18 -2.64 23.18
N ASP A 372 -5.04 -3.45 23.78
CA ASP A 372 -4.67 -4.49 24.74
C ASP A 372 -4.40 -5.80 23.98
N CYS A 373 -3.25 -5.84 23.29
CA CYS A 373 -2.97 -6.82 22.23
C CYS A 373 -3.22 -8.27 22.67
N LEU A 374 -2.65 -8.75 23.78
CA LEU A 374 -2.78 -10.16 24.15
C LEU A 374 -4.10 -10.51 24.83
N ASN A 375 -4.96 -9.52 25.07
CA ASN A 375 -6.36 -9.73 25.44
C ASN A 375 -7.32 -9.53 24.25
N ASP A 376 -6.81 -9.28 23.04
CA ASP A 376 -7.60 -9.16 21.81
C ASP A 376 -8.74 -8.13 21.92
N ARG A 377 -8.50 -7.00 22.59
CA ARG A 377 -9.52 -5.97 22.86
C ARG A 377 -8.96 -4.54 22.80
N ILE A 378 -9.87 -3.57 22.65
CA ILE A 378 -9.61 -2.14 22.85
C ILE A 378 -10.29 -1.70 24.15
N GLN A 379 -9.51 -1.12 25.06
CA GLN A 379 -10.00 -0.59 26.33
C GLN A 379 -10.06 0.93 26.31
N LEU A 380 -11.16 1.50 26.77
CA LEU A 380 -11.39 2.93 26.95
C LEU A 380 -11.30 3.27 28.45
N PHE A 381 -10.41 4.18 28.81
CA PHE A 381 -10.29 4.75 30.15
C PHE A 381 -10.69 6.22 30.10
N GLN A 382 -11.74 6.58 30.84
CA GLN A 382 -12.15 7.97 30.97
C GLN A 382 -11.16 8.73 31.88
N PRO A 383 -11.11 10.08 31.82
CA PRO A 383 -10.17 10.86 32.60
C PRO A 383 -10.22 10.53 34.10
N GLU A 384 -9.05 10.19 34.66
CA GLU A 384 -8.86 9.79 36.07
C GLU A 384 -9.58 8.49 36.52
N GLU A 385 -10.27 7.79 35.62
CA GLU A 385 -10.84 6.47 35.88
C GLU A 385 -9.79 5.37 35.66
N LEU A 386 -9.71 4.43 36.61
CA LEU A 386 -8.75 3.31 36.55
C LEU A 386 -9.35 2.03 35.96
N ASN A 387 -10.67 1.97 35.80
CA ASN A 387 -11.37 0.85 35.19
C ASN A 387 -11.67 1.17 33.73
N GLY A 388 -11.20 0.31 32.83
CA GLY A 388 -11.46 0.41 31.40
C GLY A 388 -12.80 -0.20 31.00
N ILE A 389 -13.44 0.40 30.01
CA ILE A 389 -14.62 -0.09 29.30
C ILE A 389 -14.15 -0.72 27.99
N THR A 390 -14.55 -1.96 27.74
CA THR A 390 -14.16 -2.65 26.50
C THR A 390 -15.06 -2.22 25.34
N VAL A 391 -14.50 -1.43 24.42
CA VAL A 391 -15.22 -0.81 23.30
C VAL A 391 -15.17 -1.62 22.01
N ALA A 392 -14.17 -2.50 21.85
CA ALA A 392 -14.06 -3.41 20.70
C ALA A 392 -13.30 -4.69 21.06
N GLY A 393 -13.60 -5.78 20.36
CA GLY A 393 -12.93 -7.08 20.52
C GLY A 393 -13.52 -7.95 21.64
N SER A 394 -12.67 -8.83 22.19
CA SER A 394 -13.09 -9.83 23.17
C SER A 394 -13.75 -9.16 24.40
N THR A 395 -14.77 -9.79 24.98
CA THR A 395 -15.49 -9.29 26.18
C THR A 395 -16.28 -7.97 26.02
N SER A 396 -16.38 -7.41 24.80
CA SER A 396 -17.31 -6.32 24.52
C SER A 396 -18.77 -6.77 24.77
N LEU A 397 -19.60 -5.87 25.29
CA LEU A 397 -21.03 -6.11 25.56
C LEU A 397 -21.81 -6.43 24.27
N ASN A 398 -21.40 -5.87 23.13
CA ASN A 398 -22.00 -6.06 21.82
C ASN A 398 -20.90 -6.38 20.78
N PRO A 399 -20.39 -7.62 20.71
CA PRO A 399 -19.26 -7.96 19.86
C PRO A 399 -19.69 -7.96 18.38
N THR A 400 -19.31 -6.91 17.66
CA THR A 400 -19.50 -6.80 16.19
C THR A 400 -18.25 -7.22 15.41
N ILE A 401 -17.12 -7.43 16.09
CA ILE A 401 -15.84 -7.86 15.48
C ILE A 401 -15.01 -8.71 16.45
N THR A 402 -14.28 -9.67 15.88
CA THR A 402 -13.24 -10.43 16.57
C THR A 402 -11.88 -9.85 16.21
N LEU A 403 -11.13 -9.38 17.21
CA LEU A 403 -9.77 -8.86 17.03
C LEU A 403 -8.75 -9.95 17.38
N ARG A 404 -7.51 -9.76 16.91
CA ARG A 404 -6.36 -10.56 17.30
C ARG A 404 -5.11 -9.70 17.39
N CYS A 405 -4.61 -9.48 18.59
CA CYS A 405 -3.50 -8.57 18.87
C CYS A 405 -3.62 -7.21 18.17
N PRO A 406 -4.62 -6.38 18.51
CA PRO A 406 -4.68 -5.02 18.00
C PRO A 406 -3.43 -4.22 18.42
N THR A 407 -2.84 -3.44 17.51
CA THR A 407 -1.59 -2.70 17.77
C THR A 407 -1.67 -1.20 17.56
N GLY A 408 -2.59 -0.71 16.72
CA GLY A 408 -2.75 0.71 16.40
C GLY A 408 -4.21 1.13 16.50
N ILE A 409 -4.47 2.34 16.98
CA ILE A 409 -5.80 2.92 17.14
C ILE A 409 -5.74 4.39 16.73
N VAL A 410 -6.70 4.85 15.93
CA VAL A 410 -6.99 6.27 15.73
C VAL A 410 -8.50 6.48 15.66
N LEU A 411 -8.94 7.70 15.92
CA LEU A 411 -10.34 8.11 15.76
C LEU A 411 -10.46 9.20 14.71
N ASP A 412 -11.55 9.16 13.94
CA ASP A 412 -11.94 10.27 13.07
C ASP A 412 -12.64 11.40 13.86
N ALA A 413 -13.07 12.47 13.16
CA ALA A 413 -13.74 13.60 13.81
C ALA A 413 -15.13 13.24 14.39
N GLU A 414 -15.76 12.17 13.91
CA GLU A 414 -17.05 11.66 14.40
C GLU A 414 -16.89 10.57 15.48
N ARG A 415 -15.65 10.30 15.89
CA ARG A 415 -15.26 9.31 16.90
C ARG A 415 -15.45 7.85 16.48
N TYR A 416 -15.48 7.57 15.19
CA TYR A 416 -15.35 6.20 14.70
C TYR A 416 -13.91 5.72 14.90
N LEU A 417 -13.77 4.50 15.44
CA LEU A 417 -12.50 3.84 15.71
C LEU A 417 -11.97 3.15 14.47
N PHE A 418 -10.69 3.37 14.18
CA PHE A 418 -9.92 2.65 13.16
C PHE A 418 -8.79 1.90 13.87
N ILE A 419 -8.78 0.58 13.70
CA ILE A 419 -7.93 -0.34 14.47
C ILE A 419 -7.06 -1.14 13.50
N VAL A 420 -5.76 -1.21 13.82
CA VAL A 420 -4.83 -2.16 13.21
C VAL A 420 -4.99 -3.51 13.91
N ASP A 421 -5.63 -4.46 13.24
CA ASP A 421 -5.85 -5.82 13.73
C ASP A 421 -4.70 -6.73 13.26
N GLN A 422 -3.52 -6.54 13.87
CA GLN A 422 -2.24 -7.08 13.40
C GLN A 422 -2.28 -8.61 13.21
N GLY A 423 -2.83 -9.34 14.17
CA GLY A 423 -2.85 -10.81 14.14
C GLY A 423 -3.77 -11.41 13.08
N ASN A 424 -4.63 -10.59 12.47
CA ASN A 424 -5.48 -10.95 11.33
C ASN A 424 -5.06 -10.22 10.04
N ASP A 425 -3.91 -9.54 10.04
CA ASP A 425 -3.33 -8.86 8.87
C ASP A 425 -4.26 -7.84 8.19
N ARG A 426 -5.07 -7.11 8.97
CA ARG A 426 -6.10 -6.20 8.43
C ARG A 426 -6.25 -4.90 9.21
N ILE A 427 -6.90 -3.92 8.59
CA ILE A 427 -7.40 -2.71 9.24
C ILE A 427 -8.93 -2.79 9.31
N VAL A 428 -9.49 -2.53 10.49
CA VAL A 428 -10.94 -2.48 10.71
C VAL A 428 -11.37 -1.08 11.13
N GLY A 429 -12.56 -0.66 10.72
CA GLY A 429 -13.15 0.63 11.09
C GLY A 429 -14.57 0.45 11.59
N SER A 430 -14.99 1.26 12.58
CA SER A 430 -16.38 1.30 13.01
C SER A 430 -17.22 2.26 12.16
N ASP A 431 -18.51 1.99 12.04
CA ASP A 431 -19.54 2.88 11.52
C ASP A 431 -20.83 2.78 12.38
N LEU A 432 -21.93 3.36 11.90
CA LEU A 432 -23.25 3.27 12.55
C LEU A 432 -23.79 1.82 12.68
N ASN A 433 -23.26 0.87 11.91
CA ASN A 433 -23.69 -0.52 11.84
C ASN A 433 -22.76 -1.48 12.59
N GLY A 434 -21.61 -1.01 13.09
CA GLY A 434 -20.63 -1.81 13.82
C GLY A 434 -19.24 -1.72 13.20
N PHE A 435 -18.41 -2.74 13.38
CA PHE A 435 -17.06 -2.78 12.81
C PHE A 435 -17.05 -3.56 11.49
N GLN A 436 -16.37 -3.00 10.49
CA GLN A 436 -16.14 -3.63 9.19
C GLN A 436 -14.65 -3.69 8.85
N CYS A 437 -14.27 -4.66 8.02
CA CYS A 437 -12.91 -4.71 7.50
C CYS A 437 -12.75 -3.73 6.34
N LEU A 438 -11.72 -2.88 6.42
CA LEU A 438 -11.44 -1.84 5.42
C LEU A 438 -10.34 -2.26 4.45
N VAL A 439 -9.27 -2.86 4.96
CA VAL A 439 -8.05 -3.21 4.20
C VAL A 439 -7.51 -4.55 4.70
N GLY A 440 -6.98 -5.40 3.81
CA GLY A 440 -6.37 -6.68 4.20
C GLY A 440 -7.36 -7.81 4.49
N CYS A 441 -8.62 -7.68 4.07
CA CYS A 441 -9.70 -8.61 4.40
C CYS A 441 -9.53 -10.02 3.82
N TYR A 442 -8.65 -10.18 2.84
CA TYR A 442 -8.33 -11.46 2.21
C TYR A 442 -7.12 -12.17 2.86
N GLY A 443 -6.67 -11.68 4.02
CA GLY A 443 -5.58 -12.25 4.80
C GLY A 443 -4.18 -11.77 4.39
N MET A 444 -3.18 -12.37 5.03
CA MET A 444 -1.77 -12.05 4.87
C MET A 444 -1.29 -12.10 3.41
N GLY A 445 -0.54 -11.09 2.98
CA GLY A 445 0.19 -11.15 1.72
C GLY A 445 0.92 -9.85 1.38
N SER A 446 1.51 -9.79 0.18
CA SER A 446 2.32 -8.67 -0.30
C SER A 446 1.69 -7.91 -1.47
N HIS A 447 0.50 -8.34 -1.93
CA HIS A 447 -0.28 -7.60 -2.93
C HIS A 447 -0.69 -6.23 -2.38
N SER A 448 -1.09 -5.31 -3.27
CA SER A 448 -1.46 -3.93 -2.90
C SER A 448 -2.75 -3.83 -2.07
N ASN A 449 -3.60 -4.86 -2.09
CA ASN A 449 -4.81 -4.97 -1.27
C ASN A 449 -4.62 -5.82 0.00
N GLN A 450 -3.40 -6.30 0.25
CA GLN A 450 -3.04 -7.16 1.37
C GLN A 450 -1.99 -6.48 2.26
N LEU A 451 -1.95 -6.91 3.51
CA LEU A 451 -0.98 -6.49 4.51
C LEU A 451 -0.31 -7.72 5.10
N SER A 452 0.84 -7.51 5.75
CA SER A 452 1.50 -8.54 6.54
C SER A 452 2.02 -7.93 7.84
N TYR A 453 1.38 -8.33 8.93
CA TYR A 453 1.67 -7.86 10.29
C TYR A 453 1.65 -6.33 10.40
N PRO A 454 0.57 -5.65 9.97
CA PRO A 454 0.52 -4.19 10.06
C PRO A 454 0.68 -3.74 11.52
N PHE A 455 1.32 -2.59 11.78
CA PHE A 455 1.65 -2.17 13.16
C PHE A 455 0.91 -0.89 13.58
N SER A 456 1.08 0.19 12.82
CA SER A 456 0.51 1.51 13.06
C SER A 456 -0.11 2.09 11.79
N LEU A 457 -1.09 2.98 11.98
CA LEU A 457 -1.77 3.71 10.91
C LEU A 457 -1.91 5.20 11.27
N SER A 458 -1.95 6.08 10.27
CA SER A 458 -2.20 7.52 10.43
C SER A 458 -2.91 8.09 9.20
N PHE A 459 -3.69 9.15 9.38
CA PHE A 459 -4.41 9.83 8.30
C PHE A 459 -3.73 11.13 7.92
N ASP A 460 -3.79 11.49 6.64
CA ASP A 460 -3.61 12.88 6.23
C ASP A 460 -4.93 13.67 6.35
N ARG A 461 -4.86 14.98 6.17
CA ARG A 461 -6.03 15.89 6.23
C ARG A 461 -7.10 15.58 5.17
N SER A 462 -6.72 14.95 4.06
CA SER A 462 -7.64 14.54 3.00
C SER A 462 -8.32 13.21 3.28
N GLY A 463 -7.93 12.51 4.35
CA GLY A 463 -8.49 11.22 4.73
C GLY A 463 -7.71 10.02 4.19
N ASN A 464 -6.61 10.22 3.46
CA ASN A 464 -5.80 9.10 2.96
C ASN A 464 -5.15 8.38 4.15
N MET A 465 -5.15 7.06 4.09
CA MET A 465 -4.65 6.21 5.17
C MET A 465 -3.23 5.75 4.85
N PHE A 466 -2.30 5.98 5.77
CA PHE A 466 -0.95 5.48 5.71
C PHE A 466 -0.78 4.35 6.72
N VAL A 467 -0.38 3.17 6.25
CA VAL A 467 -0.27 1.96 7.08
C VAL A 467 1.16 1.45 7.02
N THR A 468 1.74 1.17 8.19
CA THR A 468 3.03 0.47 8.29
C THR A 468 2.81 -1.03 8.10
N ASP A 469 3.27 -1.55 6.97
CA ASP A 469 3.16 -2.95 6.57
C ASP A 469 4.46 -3.68 6.96
N GLN A 470 4.54 -4.05 8.24
CA GLN A 470 5.78 -4.33 8.97
C GLN A 470 6.62 -5.44 8.33
N LEU A 471 6.02 -6.59 8.00
CA LEU A 471 6.74 -7.74 7.45
C LEU A 471 6.97 -7.65 5.94
N ASN A 472 6.21 -6.83 5.23
CA ASN A 472 6.51 -6.45 3.85
C ASN A 472 7.52 -5.30 3.76
N HIS A 473 7.98 -4.75 4.90
CA HIS A 473 8.98 -3.69 5.01
C HIS A 473 8.64 -2.44 4.19
N ARG A 474 7.37 -2.02 4.22
CA ARG A 474 6.90 -0.87 3.44
C ARG A 474 5.85 -0.06 4.20
N ILE A 475 5.56 1.12 3.67
CA ILE A 475 4.42 1.94 4.05
C ILE A 475 3.48 2.00 2.86
N GLN A 476 2.23 1.64 3.08
CA GLN A 476 1.18 1.69 2.06
C GLN A 476 0.29 2.92 2.28
N LYS A 477 -0.01 3.65 1.20
CA LYS A 477 -0.98 4.75 1.16
C LYS A 477 -2.24 4.28 0.44
N PHE A 478 -3.36 4.30 1.16
CA PHE A 478 -4.69 4.07 0.63
C PHE A 478 -5.38 5.42 0.42
N GLU A 479 -5.86 5.66 -0.79
CA GLU A 479 -6.51 6.91 -1.13
C GLU A 479 -7.97 6.88 -0.69
N TYR A 480 -8.37 7.94 0.02
CA TYR A 480 -9.76 8.10 0.43
C TYR A 480 -10.60 8.45 -0.79
N LEU A 481 -11.60 7.62 -1.06
CA LEU A 481 -12.55 7.84 -2.13
C LEU A 481 -13.68 8.68 -1.55
N ASP A 482 -13.46 10.00 -1.53
CA ASP A 482 -14.49 10.93 -1.10
C ASP A 482 -15.70 10.75 -2.02
N GLN A 483 -16.77 10.19 -1.48
CA GLN A 483 -18.09 10.38 -2.06
C GLN A 483 -18.40 11.85 -1.85
N LEU A 484 -17.91 12.70 -2.77
CA LEU A 484 -18.33 14.09 -2.88
C LEU A 484 -19.82 14.12 -2.62
N CYS A 485 -20.20 14.73 -1.51
CA CYS A 485 -21.57 15.13 -1.22
C CYS A 485 -22.00 16.07 -2.35
N VAL A 486 -22.47 15.49 -3.45
CA VAL A 486 -23.38 16.18 -4.35
C VAL A 486 -24.61 16.37 -3.50
N ASN A 487 -24.79 17.59 -3.00
CA ASN A 487 -26.08 18.11 -2.59
C ASN A 487 -27.10 17.66 -3.64
N THR A 488 -27.90 16.65 -3.31
CA THR A 488 -28.94 16.16 -4.19
C THR A 488 -30.01 17.22 -4.29
N SER A 489 -29.82 18.10 -5.27
CA SER A 489 -30.91 18.60 -6.07
C SER A 489 -31.62 17.38 -6.66
N SER A 490 -32.86 17.14 -6.21
CA SER A 490 -33.85 16.22 -6.78
C SER A 490 -33.30 14.91 -7.38
N VAL A 491 -33.14 13.88 -6.55
CA VAL A 491 -32.91 12.52 -7.05
C VAL A 491 -34.16 12.07 -7.81
N ALA A 492 -34.00 11.79 -9.10
CA ALA A 492 -35.06 11.20 -9.90
C ALA A 492 -35.16 9.70 -9.55
N LEU A 493 -36.39 9.26 -9.25
CA LEU A 493 -36.69 7.88 -8.88
C LEU A 493 -37.46 7.21 -10.03
N SER A 494 -36.95 6.06 -10.47
CA SER A 494 -37.63 5.19 -11.43
C SER A 494 -37.98 3.89 -10.72
N THR A 495 -39.23 3.45 -10.83
CA THR A 495 -39.68 2.18 -10.23
C THR A 495 -40.15 1.22 -11.30
N TYR A 496 -39.80 -0.05 -11.14
CA TYR A 496 -40.24 -1.14 -11.99
C TYR A 496 -40.77 -2.27 -11.11
N GLN A 497 -41.96 -2.79 -11.41
CA GLN A 497 -42.58 -3.86 -10.65
C GLN A 497 -42.94 -4.99 -11.59
N SER A 498 -42.55 -6.22 -11.25
CA SER A 498 -42.89 -7.42 -12.00
C SER A 498 -42.92 -8.63 -11.07
N ASN A 499 -43.25 -9.79 -11.63
CA ASN A 499 -43.38 -11.04 -10.91
C ASN A 499 -42.64 -12.14 -11.68
N LEU A 500 -41.65 -12.76 -11.03
CA LEU A 500 -41.04 -13.97 -11.57
C LEU A 500 -42.03 -15.11 -11.40
N THR A 501 -42.46 -15.71 -12.51
CA THR A 501 -43.42 -16.82 -12.52
C THR A 501 -42.75 -18.11 -12.94
N LYS A 502 -43.44 -19.25 -12.80
CA LYS A 502 -42.96 -20.53 -13.34
C LYS A 502 -42.76 -20.53 -14.87
N ASN A 503 -43.34 -19.56 -15.56
CA ASN A 503 -43.21 -19.38 -17.01
C ASN A 503 -42.12 -18.36 -17.38
N SER A 504 -41.43 -17.77 -16.40
CA SER A 504 -40.30 -16.87 -16.64
C SER A 504 -39.12 -17.64 -17.24
N SER A 505 -38.32 -16.95 -18.06
CA SER A 505 -37.15 -17.54 -18.71
C SER A 505 -36.17 -18.11 -17.67
N ILE A 506 -35.46 -19.17 -18.01
CA ILE A 506 -34.57 -19.89 -17.10
C ILE A 506 -33.14 -19.78 -17.61
N TYR A 507 -32.19 -19.49 -16.72
CA TYR A 507 -30.76 -19.66 -16.99
C TYR A 507 -30.08 -20.41 -15.85
N PHE A 508 -28.86 -20.90 -16.10
CA PHE A 508 -28.10 -21.74 -15.18
C PHE A 508 -26.87 -20.99 -14.68
N PRO A 509 -26.95 -20.30 -13.53
CA PRO A 509 -25.86 -19.46 -13.05
C PRO A 509 -24.58 -20.25 -12.70
N ASN A 510 -24.70 -21.51 -12.26
CA ASN A 510 -23.57 -22.31 -11.76
C ASN A 510 -23.51 -23.76 -12.28
N CYS A 511 -24.14 -24.06 -13.42
CA CYS A 511 -24.17 -25.40 -14.04
C CYS A 511 -24.57 -26.57 -13.10
N ILE A 512 -25.79 -27.07 -13.31
CA ILE A 512 -26.24 -28.48 -13.20
C ILE A 512 -27.37 -28.79 -12.19
N TYR A 513 -27.70 -27.97 -11.18
CA TYR A 513 -28.89 -28.28 -10.33
C TYR A 513 -29.84 -27.12 -9.97
N SER A 514 -29.44 -25.86 -10.12
CA SER A 514 -30.35 -24.73 -9.91
C SER A 514 -30.68 -24.07 -11.24
N SER A 515 -31.86 -24.37 -11.78
CA SER A 515 -32.52 -23.45 -12.70
C SER A 515 -32.89 -22.20 -11.91
N SER A 516 -32.71 -21.04 -12.51
CA SER A 516 -33.14 -19.78 -11.91
C SER A 516 -34.06 -19.04 -12.86
N TYR A 517 -35.24 -18.63 -12.38
CA TYR A 517 -36.10 -17.74 -13.14
C TYR A 517 -35.43 -16.39 -13.25
N TYR A 518 -35.39 -15.85 -14.46
CA TYR A 518 -34.89 -14.52 -14.71
C TYR A 518 -35.82 -13.68 -15.56
N GLU A 519 -35.68 -12.37 -15.42
CA GLU A 519 -36.32 -11.37 -16.24
C GLU A 519 -35.29 -10.38 -16.77
N ALA A 520 -35.38 -10.05 -18.06
CA ALA A 520 -34.47 -9.15 -18.74
C ALA A 520 -35.14 -7.78 -18.96
N ILE A 521 -34.51 -6.73 -18.44
CA ILE A 521 -35.04 -5.38 -18.42
C ILE A 521 -34.07 -4.46 -19.15
N GLN A 522 -34.52 -3.85 -20.24
CA GLN A 522 -33.77 -2.80 -20.90
C GLN A 522 -33.73 -1.55 -20.01
N VAL A 523 -32.53 -1.01 -19.84
CA VAL A 523 -32.27 0.20 -19.06
C VAL A 523 -31.82 1.30 -20.02
N LYS A 524 -32.68 2.30 -20.24
CA LYS A 524 -32.40 3.45 -21.11
C LYS A 524 -32.11 4.70 -20.28
N VAL A 525 -30.89 5.21 -20.42
CA VAL A 525 -30.37 6.33 -19.63
C VAL A 525 -30.42 7.62 -20.45
N LEU A 526 -31.02 8.68 -19.90
CA LEU A 526 -31.15 9.99 -20.54
C LEU A 526 -30.03 10.97 -20.17
N ARG A 527 -29.37 10.74 -19.02
CA ARG A 527 -28.24 11.55 -18.54
C ARG A 527 -27.15 10.65 -17.97
N SER A 528 -25.91 10.81 -18.42
CA SER A 528 -24.79 10.01 -17.91
C SER A 528 -24.52 10.35 -16.44
N GLY A 529 -24.23 9.35 -15.62
CA GLY A 529 -23.87 9.54 -14.21
C GLY A 529 -24.07 8.28 -13.36
N LEU A 530 -23.97 8.43 -12.04
CA LEU A 530 -24.05 7.32 -11.10
C LEU A 530 -25.50 6.92 -10.82
N TYR A 531 -25.88 5.70 -11.19
CA TYR A 531 -27.20 5.13 -10.92
C TYR A 531 -27.10 4.02 -9.88
N THR A 532 -27.99 4.03 -8.90
CA THR A 532 -28.11 2.97 -7.88
C THR A 532 -29.34 2.14 -8.15
N PHE A 533 -29.16 0.82 -8.28
CA PHE A 533 -30.23 -0.16 -8.45
C PHE A 533 -30.46 -0.87 -7.12
N PHE A 534 -31.71 -0.89 -6.69
CA PHE A 534 -32.13 -1.52 -5.45
C PHE A 534 -33.35 -2.41 -5.71
N SER A 535 -33.27 -3.68 -5.31
CA SER A 535 -34.43 -4.58 -5.36
C SER A 535 -35.15 -4.63 -4.02
N LYS A 536 -36.48 -4.58 -4.04
CA LYS A 536 -37.34 -4.94 -2.91
C LYS A 536 -38.18 -6.14 -3.33
N SER A 537 -37.86 -7.30 -2.77
CA SER A 537 -38.59 -8.56 -2.96
C SER A 537 -38.77 -9.27 -1.61
N SER A 538 -39.70 -10.23 -1.58
CA SER A 538 -39.89 -11.18 -0.49
C SER A 538 -39.11 -12.48 -0.72
N MET A 539 -38.26 -12.55 -1.77
CA MET A 539 -37.44 -13.69 -2.14
C MET A 539 -36.01 -13.25 -2.41
N ASP A 540 -35.04 -14.16 -2.28
CA ASP A 540 -33.64 -13.90 -2.63
C ASP A 540 -33.52 -13.59 -4.12
N THR A 541 -33.39 -12.30 -4.39
CA THR A 541 -33.23 -11.74 -5.73
C THR A 541 -31.79 -11.31 -5.92
N TYR A 542 -31.27 -11.53 -7.11
CA TYR A 542 -29.92 -11.16 -7.54
C TYR A 542 -30.04 -10.34 -8.81
N GLY A 543 -29.17 -9.34 -8.95
CA GLY A 543 -29.16 -8.42 -10.07
C GLY A 543 -27.80 -8.38 -10.74
N ALA A 544 -27.80 -8.42 -12.07
CA ALA A 544 -26.61 -8.23 -12.88
C ALA A 544 -26.92 -7.31 -14.06
N ILE A 545 -26.03 -6.37 -14.35
CA ILE A 545 -26.17 -5.44 -15.48
C ILE A 545 -25.15 -5.75 -16.57
N TYR A 546 -25.63 -5.77 -17.81
CA TYR A 546 -24.90 -6.16 -19.00
C TYR A 546 -24.83 -5.01 -20.00
N ASN A 547 -23.74 -4.98 -20.74
CA ASN A 547 -23.54 -4.08 -21.86
C ASN A 547 -24.18 -4.69 -23.13
N GLU A 548 -25.08 -3.96 -23.78
CA GLU A 548 -25.74 -4.28 -25.06
C GLU A 548 -26.64 -5.53 -25.10
N SER A 549 -26.16 -6.70 -24.64
CA SER A 549 -26.85 -7.99 -24.76
C SER A 549 -26.60 -8.91 -23.55
N PHE A 550 -27.54 -9.84 -23.31
CA PHE A 550 -27.40 -10.90 -22.30
C PHE A 550 -27.54 -12.27 -22.97
N ASN A 551 -26.56 -13.14 -22.74
CA ASN A 551 -26.56 -14.53 -23.21
C ASN A 551 -26.78 -15.49 -22.03
N PRO A 552 -27.97 -16.12 -21.88
CA PRO A 552 -28.26 -17.02 -20.76
C PRO A 552 -27.44 -18.32 -20.78
N SER A 553 -26.82 -18.67 -21.92
CA SER A 553 -25.90 -19.81 -22.05
C SER A 553 -24.46 -19.45 -21.67
N ASN A 554 -24.11 -18.17 -21.62
CA ASN A 554 -22.83 -17.64 -21.15
C ASN A 554 -23.03 -16.37 -20.31
N PRO A 555 -23.55 -16.49 -19.07
CA PRO A 555 -23.94 -15.34 -18.25
C PRO A 555 -22.77 -14.49 -17.76
N LYS A 556 -21.52 -14.81 -18.12
CA LYS A 556 -20.34 -13.98 -17.83
C LYS A 556 -20.01 -13.01 -18.97
N GLU A 557 -20.53 -13.25 -20.17
CA GLU A 557 -20.27 -12.42 -21.35
C GLU A 557 -20.98 -11.07 -21.24
N ASN A 558 -20.29 -9.98 -21.56
CA ASN A 558 -20.79 -8.59 -21.52
C ASN A 558 -21.30 -8.11 -20.15
N ARG A 559 -21.01 -8.84 -19.08
CA ARG A 559 -21.42 -8.48 -17.72
C ARG A 559 -20.55 -7.35 -17.18
N LEU A 560 -21.17 -6.23 -16.83
CA LEU A 560 -20.47 -5.06 -16.29
C LEU A 560 -20.32 -5.14 -14.78
N LEU A 561 -21.38 -5.58 -14.11
CA LEU A 561 -21.44 -5.68 -12.66
C LEU A 561 -22.54 -6.67 -12.26
N ASP A 562 -22.24 -7.52 -11.30
CA ASP A 562 -23.20 -8.37 -10.60
C ASP A 562 -23.07 -8.17 -9.10
N ASN A 563 -24.18 -8.32 -8.38
CA ASN A 563 -24.20 -8.18 -6.93
C ASN A 563 -24.54 -9.49 -6.25
N ASP A 564 -23.61 -9.98 -5.45
CA ASP A 564 -23.81 -11.08 -4.50
C ASP A 564 -23.31 -10.65 -3.10
N GLU A 565 -23.70 -9.46 -2.65
CA GLU A 565 -23.68 -9.09 -1.23
C GLU A 565 -24.98 -8.36 -0.86
N GLY A 566 -25.99 -9.14 -0.46
CA GLY A 566 -27.21 -8.62 0.16
C GLY A 566 -27.05 -8.57 1.68
N CYS A 567 -26.73 -7.40 2.25
CA CYS A 567 -26.74 -7.15 3.70
C CYS A 567 -28.16 -7.22 4.36
N ARG A 568 -29.17 -7.76 3.65
CA ARG A 568 -30.51 -8.10 4.18
C ARG A 568 -31.05 -9.32 3.43
N LEU A 569 -31.73 -10.22 4.14
CA LEU A 569 -32.49 -11.34 3.54
C LEU A 569 -33.38 -10.80 2.39
N HIS A 570 -33.31 -11.44 1.21
CA HIS A 570 -34.20 -11.22 0.06
C HIS A 570 -33.96 -10.01 -0.88
N GLN A 571 -32.81 -9.31 -0.84
CA GLN A 571 -32.60 -8.08 -1.63
C GLN A 571 -31.15 -7.87 -2.11
N PHE A 572 -30.98 -7.30 -3.31
CA PHE A 572 -29.70 -6.79 -3.84
C PHE A 572 -29.69 -5.26 -3.99
N LYS A 573 -28.50 -4.66 -3.82
CA LYS A 573 -28.22 -3.25 -4.10
C LYS A 573 -26.84 -3.04 -4.74
N PHE A 574 -26.77 -2.43 -5.91
CA PHE A 574 -25.48 -2.03 -6.51
C PHE A 574 -25.56 -0.66 -7.17
N ALA A 575 -24.42 0.01 -7.27
CA ALA A 575 -24.29 1.31 -7.95
C ALA A 575 -23.33 1.18 -9.13
N ILE A 576 -23.70 1.78 -10.27
CA ILE A 576 -22.91 1.76 -11.50
C ILE A 576 -23.06 3.08 -12.25
N THR A 577 -21.95 3.56 -12.84
CA THR A 577 -21.96 4.75 -13.70
C THR A 577 -22.43 4.36 -15.10
N LEU A 578 -23.55 4.91 -15.55
CA LEU A 578 -24.13 4.62 -16.87
C LEU A 578 -24.00 5.82 -17.82
N GLN A 579 -23.94 5.52 -19.12
CA GLN A 579 -23.78 6.50 -20.20
C GLN A 579 -24.97 6.51 -21.16
N THR A 580 -25.30 7.66 -21.76
CA THR A 580 -26.46 7.83 -22.64
C THR A 580 -26.36 7.16 -24.02
N SER A 581 -25.15 6.85 -24.48
CA SER A 581 -24.90 6.27 -25.81
C SER A 581 -24.94 4.74 -25.87
N ILE A 582 -25.20 4.09 -24.74
CA ILE A 582 -25.08 2.63 -24.58
C ILE A 582 -26.44 2.04 -24.16
N THR A 583 -26.79 0.89 -24.72
CA THR A 583 -27.96 0.12 -24.28
C THR A 583 -27.53 -0.85 -23.18
N TYR A 584 -28.18 -0.79 -22.02
CA TYR A 584 -27.91 -1.72 -20.93
C TYR A 584 -29.05 -2.70 -20.72
N ILE A 585 -28.72 -3.92 -20.32
CA ILE A 585 -29.69 -4.95 -19.94
C ILE A 585 -29.47 -5.32 -18.47
N LEU A 586 -30.51 -5.13 -17.66
CA LEU A 586 -30.56 -5.57 -16.27
C LEU A 586 -31.24 -6.93 -16.21
N ILE A 587 -30.53 -7.94 -15.68
CA ILE A 587 -31.08 -9.26 -15.38
C ILE A 587 -31.37 -9.33 -13.90
N ILE A 588 -32.61 -9.68 -13.58
CA ILE A 588 -33.00 -10.06 -12.22
C ILE A 588 -33.28 -11.55 -12.17
N THR A 589 -32.78 -12.22 -11.14
CA THR A 589 -32.91 -13.66 -10.97
C THR A 589 -33.17 -14.04 -9.52
N THR A 590 -33.63 -15.26 -9.28
CA THR A 590 -33.71 -15.87 -7.93
C THR A 590 -32.85 -17.13 -7.82
N TYR A 591 -32.46 -17.53 -6.61
CA TYR A 591 -31.88 -18.86 -6.40
C TYR A 591 -32.97 -19.94 -6.48
N ASN A 592 -32.66 -21.11 -7.03
CA ASN A 592 -33.52 -22.31 -7.02
C ASN A 592 -34.94 -22.14 -7.61
N SER A 593 -35.12 -21.33 -8.65
CA SER A 593 -36.42 -21.16 -9.34
C SER A 593 -37.58 -20.79 -8.40
N VAL A 594 -37.33 -19.86 -7.47
CA VAL A 594 -38.40 -19.33 -6.61
C VAL A 594 -39.16 -18.24 -7.36
N ALA A 595 -40.49 -18.37 -7.39
CA ALA A 595 -41.42 -17.47 -8.06
C ALA A 595 -42.09 -16.52 -7.06
N GLY A 596 -42.24 -15.25 -7.42
CA GLY A 596 -42.81 -14.23 -6.56
C GLY A 596 -42.47 -12.80 -6.99
N PRO A 597 -43.08 -11.81 -6.33
CA PRO A 597 -43.02 -10.42 -6.76
C PRO A 597 -41.67 -9.78 -6.43
N PHE A 598 -41.21 -8.90 -7.32
CA PHE A 598 -40.08 -8.03 -7.05
C PHE A 598 -40.36 -6.61 -7.56
N SER A 599 -39.70 -5.65 -6.93
CA SER A 599 -39.71 -4.26 -7.38
C SER A 599 -38.28 -3.74 -7.43
N ILE A 600 -37.97 -2.96 -8.46
CA ILE A 600 -36.69 -2.31 -8.65
C ILE A 600 -36.91 -0.83 -8.45
N ILE A 601 -36.06 -0.23 -7.64
CA ILE A 601 -35.96 1.20 -7.44
C ILE A 601 -34.61 1.60 -8.00
N VAL A 602 -34.63 2.48 -9.00
CA VAL A 602 -33.43 3.08 -9.59
C VAL A 602 -33.38 4.55 -9.20
N SER A 603 -32.33 4.94 -8.50
CA SER A 603 -32.06 6.34 -8.15
C SER A 603 -30.84 6.84 -8.91
N GLY A 604 -30.91 8.08 -9.43
CA GLY A 604 -29.79 8.68 -10.13
C GLY A 604 -30.06 10.11 -10.60
N PRO A 605 -29.18 10.66 -11.47
CA PRO A 605 -29.22 12.03 -11.94
C PRO A 605 -30.46 12.41 -12.77
N ASP A 606 -31.22 11.43 -13.27
CA ASP A 606 -32.42 11.59 -14.09
C ASP A 606 -33.27 10.30 -14.09
N VAL A 607 -34.52 10.36 -14.56
CA VAL A 607 -35.40 9.18 -14.69
C VAL A 607 -34.86 8.24 -15.77
N VAL A 608 -34.89 6.94 -15.48
CA VAL A 608 -34.40 5.88 -16.38
C VAL A 608 -35.60 5.14 -16.98
N GLY A 609 -35.58 4.90 -18.28
CA GLY A 609 -36.56 4.06 -18.95
C GLY A 609 -36.29 2.59 -18.66
N LEU A 610 -37.23 1.91 -17.99
CA LEU A 610 -37.17 0.48 -17.70
C LEU A 610 -38.23 -0.26 -18.52
N LYS A 611 -37.81 -1.19 -19.38
CA LYS A 611 -38.72 -1.95 -20.25
C LYS A 611 -38.36 -3.42 -20.26
N ASN A 612 -39.30 -4.30 -19.95
CA ASN A 612 -39.11 -5.75 -20.11
C ASN A 612 -38.96 -6.10 -21.61
N ILE A 613 -37.94 -6.91 -21.91
CA ILE A 613 -37.75 -7.51 -23.22
C ILE A 613 -38.08 -9.00 -23.11
N SER A 614 -39.19 -9.44 -23.72
CA SER A 614 -39.48 -10.86 -23.86
C SER A 614 -38.42 -11.52 -24.73
N THR A 615 -37.65 -12.45 -24.15
CA THR A 615 -36.58 -13.19 -24.81
C THR A 615 -37.16 -14.23 -25.80
N GLN A 616 -37.66 -13.77 -26.94
CA GLN A 616 -37.96 -14.64 -28.09
C GLN A 616 -36.76 -14.84 -29.02
N SER A 617 -35.56 -14.41 -28.62
CA SER A 617 -34.32 -14.55 -29.41
C SER A 617 -33.20 -15.27 -28.66
N VAL A 618 -33.51 -16.28 -27.84
CA VAL A 618 -32.49 -17.24 -27.40
C VAL A 618 -33.03 -18.66 -27.57
N ILE A 619 -32.24 -19.44 -28.29
CA ILE A 619 -32.52 -20.76 -28.83
C ILE A 619 -32.81 -21.75 -27.68
N GLN A 620 -34.05 -22.25 -27.61
CA GLN A 620 -34.30 -23.53 -26.93
C GLN A 620 -33.63 -24.61 -27.79
N ILE A 621 -32.56 -25.24 -27.28
CA ILE A 621 -32.07 -26.49 -27.86
C ILE A 621 -33.05 -27.59 -27.39
N PRO A 622 -33.79 -28.24 -28.30
CA PRO A 622 -34.62 -29.39 -27.94
C PRO A 622 -33.70 -30.54 -27.51
N TYR A 623 -33.94 -31.11 -26.34
CA TYR A 623 -33.19 -32.27 -25.80
C TYR A 623 -33.39 -33.58 -26.60
N SER A 624 -33.80 -33.53 -27.87
CA SER A 624 -34.15 -34.70 -28.69
C SER A 624 -33.22 -34.98 -29.88
N SER A 625 -32.08 -34.29 -30.03
CA SER A 625 -31.13 -34.54 -31.13
C SER A 625 -29.64 -34.44 -30.76
N LEU A 626 -29.25 -34.83 -29.54
CA LEU A 626 -27.84 -34.85 -29.13
C LEU A 626 -27.20 -36.21 -29.45
N VAL A 627 -26.09 -36.21 -30.18
CA VAL A 627 -25.28 -37.41 -30.43
C VAL A 627 -24.38 -37.65 -29.22
N GLN A 628 -24.37 -38.89 -28.69
CA GLN A 628 -23.53 -39.29 -27.57
C GLN A 628 -22.39 -40.20 -28.03
N SER A 629 -21.19 -39.95 -27.52
CA SER A 629 -20.01 -40.79 -27.74
C SER A 629 -19.24 -41.02 -26.44
N ASN A 630 -18.68 -42.21 -26.29
CA ASN A 630 -17.95 -42.61 -25.09
C ASN A 630 -16.54 -43.09 -25.47
N TYR A 631 -15.52 -42.57 -24.76
CA TYR A 631 -14.11 -42.87 -24.99
C TYR A 631 -13.44 -43.31 -23.68
N SER A 632 -12.87 -44.51 -23.65
CA SER A 632 -12.24 -45.07 -22.44
C SER A 632 -10.71 -45.09 -22.54
N LEU A 633 -10.03 -44.56 -21.52
CA LEU A 633 -8.57 -44.47 -21.42
C LEU A 633 -8.08 -44.86 -20.01
N GLN A 634 -6.77 -44.96 -19.83
CA GLN A 634 -6.15 -45.32 -18.54
C GLN A 634 -4.90 -44.46 -18.28
N LEU A 635 -4.82 -43.87 -17.08
CA LEU A 635 -3.58 -43.28 -16.57
C LEU A 635 -2.71 -44.39 -15.96
N THR A 636 -1.45 -44.47 -16.37
CA THR A 636 -0.45 -45.45 -15.93
C THR A 636 0.79 -44.74 -15.39
N THR A 637 1.74 -45.47 -14.81
CA THR A 637 3.03 -44.91 -14.37
C THR A 637 3.87 -44.38 -15.52
N ASP A 638 3.59 -44.82 -16.74
CA ASP A 638 4.28 -44.39 -17.97
C ASP A 638 3.58 -43.18 -18.61
N SER A 639 2.44 -42.73 -18.07
CA SER A 639 1.76 -41.51 -18.52
C SER A 639 2.61 -40.27 -18.23
N GLN A 640 2.51 -39.26 -19.09
CA GLN A 640 3.23 -37.99 -18.92
C GLN A 640 2.84 -37.32 -17.60
N THR A 641 3.79 -36.62 -16.98
CA THR A 641 3.57 -35.96 -15.69
C THR A 641 3.70 -34.45 -15.79
N TYR A 642 2.87 -33.71 -15.06
CA TYR A 642 2.99 -32.26 -14.93
C TYR A 642 2.74 -31.78 -13.51
N SER A 643 3.17 -30.55 -13.22
CA SER A 643 3.02 -29.93 -11.90
C SER A 643 1.82 -28.99 -11.90
N ARG A 644 0.71 -29.46 -11.33
CA ARG A 644 -0.53 -28.67 -11.23
C ARG A 644 -0.57 -27.73 -10.00
N ASP A 645 0.20 -28.03 -8.96
CA ASP A 645 0.27 -27.26 -7.70
C ASP A 645 1.74 -27.09 -7.29
N CYS A 646 2.16 -25.86 -6.98
CA CYS A 646 3.54 -25.48 -6.65
C CYS A 646 4.16 -26.27 -5.48
N ARG A 647 3.35 -26.99 -4.70
CA ARG A 647 3.81 -27.78 -3.53
C ARG A 647 3.97 -29.27 -3.77
N LYS A 648 3.45 -29.83 -4.88
CA LYS A 648 3.39 -31.29 -5.11
C LYS A 648 3.97 -31.67 -6.46
N LEU A 649 4.89 -32.63 -6.46
CA LEU A 649 5.54 -33.13 -7.67
C LEU A 649 4.79 -34.37 -8.19
N ASN A 650 4.48 -34.36 -9.50
CA ASN A 650 4.07 -35.50 -10.36
C ASN A 650 2.57 -35.87 -10.37
N TYR A 651 1.76 -35.17 -11.19
CA TYR A 651 0.42 -35.60 -11.60
C TYR A 651 0.47 -36.28 -12.96
N TYR A 652 0.02 -37.53 -13.07
CA TYR A 652 -0.14 -38.21 -14.35
C TYR A 652 -1.29 -37.58 -15.14
N TYR A 653 -1.08 -37.30 -16.42
CA TYR A 653 -2.11 -36.76 -17.29
C TYR A 653 -2.14 -37.46 -18.65
N GLN A 654 -3.29 -37.33 -19.31
CA GLN A 654 -3.49 -37.72 -20.69
C GLN A 654 -4.06 -36.52 -21.46
N ALA A 655 -3.36 -36.09 -22.51
CA ALA A 655 -3.87 -35.08 -23.43
C ALA A 655 -4.61 -35.75 -24.58
N ILE A 656 -5.75 -35.19 -24.94
CA ILE A 656 -6.68 -35.74 -25.94
C ILE A 656 -7.08 -34.59 -26.86
N ARG A 657 -6.77 -34.71 -28.14
CA ARG A 657 -7.19 -33.75 -29.15
C ARG A 657 -8.67 -33.98 -29.46
N MET A 658 -9.46 -32.91 -29.41
CA MET A 658 -10.87 -32.90 -29.77
C MET A 658 -11.04 -32.33 -31.17
N ASN A 659 -11.62 -33.12 -32.07
CA ASN A 659 -11.96 -32.68 -33.41
C ASN A 659 -13.43 -32.28 -33.49
N VAL A 660 -13.67 -30.97 -33.57
CA VAL A 660 -15.00 -30.37 -33.57
C VAL A 660 -15.42 -30.10 -35.00
N ILE A 661 -16.39 -30.87 -35.48
CA ILE A 661 -16.89 -30.79 -36.87
C ILE A 661 -17.96 -29.70 -37.02
N GLU A 662 -18.77 -29.49 -35.98
CA GLU A 662 -19.87 -28.55 -35.98
C GLU A 662 -19.76 -27.61 -34.79
N THR A 663 -19.86 -26.31 -35.05
CA THR A 663 -19.83 -25.28 -34.01
C THR A 663 -21.05 -25.40 -33.11
N GLY A 664 -20.86 -25.50 -31.81
CA GLY A 664 -21.97 -25.52 -30.85
C GLY A 664 -21.57 -25.92 -29.43
N TYR A 665 -22.58 -26.16 -28.59
CA TYR A 665 -22.38 -26.54 -27.19
C TYR A 665 -22.17 -28.03 -27.02
N TYR A 666 -21.04 -28.40 -26.44
CA TYR A 666 -20.72 -29.79 -26.10
C TYR A 666 -20.64 -29.95 -24.58
N ALA A 667 -21.34 -30.95 -24.06
CA ALA A 667 -21.23 -31.36 -22.67
C ALA A 667 -20.26 -32.54 -22.57
N LEU A 668 -19.26 -32.42 -21.69
CA LEU A 668 -18.30 -33.47 -21.40
C LEU A 668 -18.47 -33.92 -19.96
N SER A 669 -18.48 -35.23 -19.73
CA SER A 669 -18.48 -35.82 -18.39
C SER A 669 -17.57 -37.03 -18.34
N THR A 670 -16.93 -37.26 -17.19
CA THR A 670 -16.15 -38.47 -16.95
C THR A 670 -16.90 -39.49 -16.09
N SER A 671 -16.53 -40.74 -16.24
CA SER A 671 -16.85 -41.83 -15.33
C SER A 671 -15.57 -42.59 -15.04
N SER A 672 -15.18 -42.70 -13.77
CA SER A 672 -13.93 -43.36 -13.40
C SER A 672 -13.93 -43.89 -11.96
N ASN A 673 -12.99 -44.79 -11.66
CA ASN A 673 -12.83 -45.36 -10.32
C ASN A 673 -11.93 -44.49 -9.42
N MET A 674 -11.59 -43.28 -9.85
CA MET A 674 -10.58 -42.41 -9.26
C MET A 674 -11.04 -40.97 -9.35
N SER A 675 -10.52 -40.07 -8.50
CA SER A 675 -10.93 -38.68 -8.60
C SER A 675 -10.25 -37.99 -9.81
N THR A 676 -10.98 -37.84 -10.91
CA THR A 676 -10.53 -37.23 -12.16
C THR A 676 -10.78 -35.73 -12.20
N PHE A 677 -9.98 -35.05 -13.01
CA PHE A 677 -10.01 -33.62 -13.24
C PHE A 677 -9.78 -33.35 -14.74
N GLY A 678 -10.50 -32.39 -15.31
CA GLY A 678 -10.49 -32.11 -16.74
C GLY A 678 -10.32 -30.61 -17.02
N ASP A 679 -9.40 -30.30 -17.92
CA ASP A 679 -9.07 -28.96 -18.40
C ASP A 679 -9.11 -28.93 -19.94
N ILE A 680 -9.75 -27.93 -20.54
CA ILE A 680 -9.75 -27.72 -22.00
C ILE A 680 -8.88 -26.53 -22.35
N TYR A 681 -8.01 -26.75 -23.33
CA TYR A 681 -7.13 -25.76 -23.91
C TYR A 681 -7.50 -25.50 -25.37
N GLU A 682 -7.33 -24.27 -25.81
CA GLU A 682 -7.39 -23.88 -27.22
C GLU A 682 -5.99 -24.03 -27.84
N ASP A 683 -5.92 -24.60 -29.04
CA ASP A 683 -4.72 -24.89 -29.84
C ASP A 683 -3.76 -25.95 -29.29
N ASP A 684 -3.10 -25.71 -28.15
CA ASP A 684 -2.08 -26.62 -27.58
C ASP A 684 -2.04 -26.56 -26.04
N PHE A 685 -1.57 -27.66 -25.42
CA PHE A 685 -1.40 -27.75 -23.96
C PHE A 685 0.10 -27.73 -23.59
N ASN A 686 0.49 -26.87 -22.66
CA ASN A 686 1.85 -26.81 -22.12
C ASN A 686 1.91 -27.34 -20.67
N PRO A 687 2.46 -28.56 -20.43
CA PRO A 687 2.54 -29.13 -19.08
C PRO A 687 3.46 -28.33 -18.13
N MET A 688 4.37 -27.51 -18.64
CA MET A 688 5.24 -26.65 -17.82
C MET A 688 4.57 -25.30 -17.47
N ASN A 689 3.51 -24.93 -18.18
CA ASN A 689 2.69 -23.74 -17.93
C ASN A 689 1.20 -24.05 -18.16
N PRO A 690 0.55 -24.83 -17.26
CA PRO A 690 -0.77 -25.39 -17.48
C PRO A 690 -1.92 -24.37 -17.44
N PHE A 691 -1.61 -23.07 -17.30
CA PHE A 691 -2.59 -21.99 -17.31
C PHE A 691 -2.59 -21.22 -18.64
N GLU A 692 -1.63 -21.47 -19.52
CA GLU A 692 -1.55 -20.86 -20.85
C GLU A 692 -2.59 -21.49 -21.78
N ASN A 693 -3.37 -20.66 -22.51
CA ASN A 693 -4.44 -21.07 -23.43
C ASN A 693 -5.56 -21.92 -22.80
N LEU A 694 -5.73 -21.86 -21.48
CA LEU A 694 -6.79 -22.55 -20.76
C LEU A 694 -8.16 -21.91 -21.08
N LEU A 695 -9.03 -22.65 -21.77
CA LEU A 695 -10.35 -22.20 -22.19
C LEU A 695 -11.43 -22.51 -21.16
N SER A 696 -11.35 -23.66 -20.49
CA SER A 696 -12.28 -24.03 -19.43
C SER A 696 -11.65 -25.02 -18.46
N GLN A 697 -11.90 -24.84 -17.16
CA GLN A 697 -11.50 -25.79 -16.11
C GLN A 697 -12.68 -26.13 -15.21
N ASN A 698 -12.68 -27.34 -14.66
CA ASN A 698 -13.67 -27.75 -13.67
C ASN A 698 -13.31 -27.22 -12.27
N TYR A 699 -14.00 -26.22 -11.71
CA TYR A 699 -13.74 -25.79 -10.33
C TYR A 699 -14.32 -26.80 -9.32
N ARG A 700 -13.48 -27.26 -8.37
CA ARG A 700 -13.92 -28.12 -7.25
C ARG A 700 -15.03 -27.44 -6.44
N ALA A 701 -16.26 -27.88 -6.64
CA ALA A 701 -17.32 -27.75 -5.65
C ALA A 701 -18.22 -28.99 -5.69
N CYS A 702 -18.14 -29.76 -4.59
CA CYS A 702 -19.08 -30.79 -4.14
C CYS A 702 -19.04 -32.16 -4.86
N SER A 703 -18.39 -33.11 -4.18
CA SER A 703 -18.46 -34.58 -4.29
C SER A 703 -19.08 -35.15 -5.56
N TYR A 704 -18.27 -35.68 -6.47
CA TYR A 704 -18.11 -37.11 -6.77
C TYR A 704 -16.82 -37.23 -7.61
N GLN A 705 -16.36 -38.46 -7.85
CA GLN A 705 -15.03 -38.77 -8.36
C GLN A 705 -14.75 -38.26 -9.80
N ASP A 706 -15.71 -37.64 -10.50
CA ASP A 706 -15.59 -37.34 -11.92
C ASP A 706 -15.89 -35.87 -12.28
N PHE A 707 -15.28 -35.37 -13.36
CA PHE A 707 -15.54 -34.02 -13.89
C PHE A 707 -16.72 -33.97 -14.86
N LYS A 708 -17.47 -32.87 -14.85
CA LYS A 708 -18.54 -32.59 -15.82
C LYS A 708 -18.67 -31.09 -16.09
N PHE A 709 -18.64 -30.68 -17.35
CA PHE A 709 -18.81 -29.28 -17.74
C PHE A 709 -19.29 -29.14 -19.20
N ILE A 710 -19.86 -27.97 -19.54
CA ILE A 710 -20.36 -27.64 -20.88
C ILE A 710 -19.48 -26.54 -21.47
N VAL A 711 -19.06 -26.71 -22.73
CA VAL A 711 -18.17 -25.78 -23.43
C VAL A 711 -18.73 -25.50 -24.83
N TYR A 712 -18.62 -24.25 -25.28
CA TYR A 712 -18.92 -23.87 -26.66
C TYR A 712 -17.66 -24.04 -27.50
N LEU A 713 -17.73 -24.87 -28.55
CA LEU A 713 -16.57 -25.17 -29.39
C LEU A 713 -16.86 -24.76 -30.83
N HIS A 714 -15.87 -24.18 -31.50
CA HIS A 714 -15.94 -23.77 -32.89
C HIS A 714 -15.40 -24.86 -33.84
N ALA A 715 -16.09 -25.07 -34.96
CA ALA A 715 -15.61 -25.94 -36.02
C ALA A 715 -14.34 -25.36 -36.66
N GLY A 716 -13.32 -26.20 -36.85
CA GLY A 716 -12.03 -25.82 -37.45
C GLY A 716 -10.96 -25.33 -36.45
N THR A 717 -11.30 -25.19 -35.17
CA THR A 717 -10.33 -24.90 -34.09
C THR A 717 -9.85 -26.20 -33.45
N THR A 718 -8.55 -26.28 -33.12
CA THR A 718 -8.00 -27.44 -32.41
C THR A 718 -8.18 -27.23 -30.92
N TYR A 719 -8.80 -28.18 -30.23
CA TYR A 719 -8.91 -28.13 -28.77
C TYR A 719 -8.23 -29.34 -28.13
N ILE A 720 -7.56 -29.13 -27.00
CA ILE A 720 -6.89 -30.20 -26.24
C ILE A 720 -7.60 -30.36 -24.89
N LEU A 721 -8.18 -31.52 -24.65
CA LEU A 721 -8.70 -31.93 -23.35
C LEU A 721 -7.60 -32.66 -22.57
N VAL A 722 -7.22 -32.12 -21.43
CA VAL A 722 -6.28 -32.74 -20.50
C VAL A 722 -7.06 -33.36 -19.36
N VAL A 723 -6.89 -34.67 -19.18
CA VAL A 723 -7.47 -35.41 -18.06
C VAL A 723 -6.37 -35.82 -17.09
N THR A 724 -6.52 -35.47 -15.83
CA THR A 724 -5.59 -35.80 -14.74
C THR A 724 -6.34 -36.19 -13.46
N THR A 725 -5.62 -36.38 -12.36
CA THR A 725 -6.16 -36.71 -11.05
C THR A 725 -6.21 -35.52 -10.12
N SER A 726 -7.08 -35.61 -9.12
CA SER A 726 -7.18 -34.61 -8.06
C SER A 726 -6.04 -34.69 -7.03
N SER A 727 -5.28 -35.79 -7.01
CA SER A 727 -4.11 -36.01 -6.14
C SER A 727 -2.94 -36.62 -6.94
N PRO A 728 -1.67 -36.32 -6.59
CA PRO A 728 -0.50 -36.76 -7.37
C PRO A 728 -0.28 -38.26 -7.25
N ASN A 729 0.46 -38.84 -8.21
CA ASN A 729 0.85 -40.25 -8.25
C ASN A 729 -0.31 -41.27 -8.25
N ILE A 730 -1.52 -40.90 -8.71
CA ILE A 730 -2.66 -41.82 -8.83
C ILE A 730 -2.84 -42.27 -10.28
N THR A 731 -2.97 -43.59 -10.47
CA THR A 731 -3.23 -44.25 -11.75
C THR A 731 -4.59 -44.94 -11.74
N GLY A 732 -5.24 -45.09 -12.89
CA GLY A 732 -6.52 -45.79 -13.01
C GLY A 732 -7.25 -45.53 -14.32
N LYS A 733 -8.38 -46.21 -14.52
CA LYS A 733 -9.19 -46.14 -15.75
C LYS A 733 -10.27 -45.07 -15.64
N PHE A 734 -10.49 -44.35 -16.74
CA PHE A 734 -11.56 -43.36 -16.87
C PHE A 734 -12.18 -43.42 -18.27
N SER A 735 -13.45 -43.05 -18.36
CA SER A 735 -14.18 -42.91 -19.62
C SER A 735 -14.79 -41.52 -19.74
N ILE A 736 -14.70 -40.91 -20.92
CA ILE A 736 -15.25 -39.59 -21.24
C ILE A 736 -16.48 -39.78 -22.10
N LEU A 737 -17.63 -39.33 -21.60
CA LEU A 737 -18.86 -39.21 -22.34
C LEU A 737 -18.98 -37.76 -22.85
N THR A 738 -19.17 -37.60 -24.16
CA THR A 738 -19.41 -36.31 -24.82
C THR A 738 -20.79 -36.29 -25.46
N SER A 739 -21.53 -35.19 -25.32
CA SER A 739 -22.82 -34.97 -25.98
C SER A 739 -22.91 -33.57 -26.59
N GLY A 740 -23.28 -33.46 -27.87
CA GLY A 740 -23.41 -32.17 -28.55
C GLY A 740 -24.15 -32.26 -29.89
N PRO A 741 -24.09 -31.20 -30.71
CA PRO A 741 -24.73 -31.13 -32.04
C PRO A 741 -24.27 -32.24 -32.98
N ASN A 742 -23.01 -32.68 -32.83
CA ASN A 742 -22.40 -33.73 -33.65
C ASN A 742 -21.48 -34.63 -32.80
N ASN A 743 -20.98 -35.72 -33.37
CA ASN A 743 -19.99 -36.57 -32.71
C ASN A 743 -18.62 -35.87 -32.70
N ILE A 744 -17.95 -35.82 -31.55
CA ILE A 744 -16.56 -35.35 -31.44
C ILE A 744 -15.64 -36.56 -31.53
N ALA A 745 -14.67 -36.53 -32.45
CA ALA A 745 -13.57 -37.49 -32.44
C ALA A 745 -12.53 -37.08 -31.38
N LEU A 746 -12.22 -37.99 -30.46
CA LEU A 746 -11.21 -37.82 -29.42
C LEU A 746 -9.97 -38.66 -29.75
N ASP A 747 -8.88 -38.00 -30.13
CA ASP A 747 -7.62 -38.66 -30.50
C ASP A 747 -6.57 -38.48 -29.40
N PRO A 748 -5.86 -39.56 -28.97
CA PRO A 748 -4.75 -39.42 -28.03
C PRO A 748 -3.68 -38.49 -28.60
N TYR A 749 -3.37 -37.43 -27.87
CA TYR A 749 -2.35 -36.47 -28.26
C TYR A 749 -1.11 -36.70 -27.41
N THR A 750 -0.01 -37.09 -28.06
CA THR A 750 1.30 -37.22 -27.41
C THR A 750 2.19 -36.09 -27.89
N GLN A 751 2.43 -35.12 -27.02
CA GLN A 751 3.41 -34.08 -27.30
C GLN A 751 4.81 -34.68 -27.07
N ILE A 752 5.61 -34.76 -28.14
CA ILE A 752 7.01 -35.15 -28.06
C ILE A 752 7.73 -33.97 -27.43
N LEU A 753 8.06 -34.06 -26.13
CA LEU A 753 9.02 -33.15 -25.53
C LEU A 753 10.37 -33.41 -26.19
N THR A 754 10.71 -32.62 -27.20
CA THR A 754 12.12 -32.34 -27.49
C THR A 754 12.68 -31.71 -26.23
N SER A 755 13.63 -32.39 -25.57
CA SER A 755 14.33 -31.85 -24.41
C SER A 755 14.89 -30.49 -24.80
N CYS A 756 14.24 -29.42 -24.34
CA CYS A 756 14.43 -28.12 -24.94
C CYS A 756 15.56 -27.38 -24.24
N PHE A 757 16.58 -27.00 -25.02
CA PHE A 757 17.84 -26.44 -24.55
C PHE A 757 18.00 -24.93 -24.82
N ILE A 758 16.90 -24.14 -24.72
CA ILE A 758 16.80 -22.65 -24.61
C ILE A 758 16.07 -21.95 -25.79
N GLY A 759 15.49 -20.76 -25.53
CA GLY A 759 14.68 -19.89 -26.43
C GLY A 759 13.43 -19.38 -25.70
N GLN A 760 12.64 -18.44 -26.26
CA GLN A 760 11.39 -17.93 -25.65
C GLN A 760 10.41 -19.02 -25.16
N LYS A 761 10.55 -20.24 -25.68
CA LYS A 761 9.74 -21.41 -25.30
C LYS A 761 10.35 -22.27 -24.18
N CYS A 762 11.56 -21.96 -23.67
CA CYS A 762 12.33 -22.83 -22.78
C CYS A 762 13.24 -22.07 -21.79
N GLN A 763 12.71 -21.08 -21.06
CA GLN A 763 13.43 -20.47 -19.94
C GLN A 763 12.96 -21.01 -18.58
N PHE A 764 13.28 -22.27 -18.30
CA PHE A 764 13.41 -22.77 -16.93
C PHE A 764 14.86 -23.16 -16.65
N TYR A 765 15.73 -22.14 -16.55
CA TYR A 765 16.87 -22.19 -15.64
C TYR A 765 17.03 -20.81 -15.00
N LYS A 766 17.01 -20.80 -13.66
CA LYS A 766 17.46 -19.70 -12.82
C LYS A 766 18.85 -19.22 -13.27
N LYS A 767 18.94 -18.22 -14.14
CA LYS A 767 20.11 -17.35 -14.19
C LYS A 767 19.88 -16.23 -13.20
N ASN A 768 20.21 -16.54 -11.94
CA ASN A 768 20.60 -15.52 -10.99
C ASN A 768 22.00 -15.03 -11.41
N ILE A 769 22.26 -13.72 -11.33
CA ILE A 769 23.61 -13.14 -11.34
C ILE A 769 24.55 -13.69 -12.45
N GLY A 770 24.35 -13.31 -13.73
CA GLY A 770 25.28 -13.74 -14.77
C GLY A 770 24.83 -13.64 -16.22
N ILE A 771 23.86 -12.77 -16.55
CA ILE A 771 23.43 -12.56 -17.93
C ILE A 771 24.65 -12.18 -18.78
N THR A 772 24.96 -13.01 -19.77
CA THR A 772 26.06 -12.77 -20.71
C THR A 772 25.59 -11.93 -21.88
N LEU A 773 26.52 -11.30 -22.60
CA LEU A 773 26.17 -10.58 -23.82
C LEU A 773 25.53 -11.51 -24.87
N ASP A 774 25.90 -12.79 -24.87
CA ASP A 774 25.28 -13.83 -25.70
C ASP A 774 23.78 -13.95 -25.39
N ASP A 775 23.40 -13.94 -24.11
CA ASP A 775 22.00 -14.04 -23.67
C ASP A 775 21.17 -12.79 -24.01
N ILE A 776 21.79 -11.59 -24.01
CA ILE A 776 21.08 -10.32 -24.24
C ILE A 776 20.80 -10.09 -25.73
N LEU A 777 21.75 -10.43 -26.59
CA LEU A 777 21.69 -10.10 -28.02
C LEU A 777 21.14 -11.24 -28.89
N HIS A 778 20.84 -12.41 -28.31
CA HIS A 778 20.51 -13.63 -29.06
C HIS A 778 19.36 -13.45 -30.03
N ASP A 779 18.18 -13.03 -29.56
CA ASP A 779 16.95 -12.97 -30.36
C ASP A 779 16.93 -11.80 -31.37
N GLU A 780 17.92 -10.91 -31.32
CA GLU A 780 17.97 -9.69 -32.12
C GLU A 780 18.87 -9.81 -33.36
N ILE A 781 19.79 -10.77 -33.38
CA ILE A 781 20.70 -10.94 -34.51
C ILE A 781 20.05 -11.87 -35.53
N ARG A 782 19.74 -11.33 -36.70
CA ARG A 782 19.21 -12.13 -37.81
C ARG A 782 20.36 -12.89 -38.48
N PRO A 783 20.34 -14.22 -38.54
CA PRO A 783 21.40 -14.99 -39.19
C PRO A 783 21.48 -14.65 -40.69
N HIS A 784 22.67 -14.79 -41.27
CA HIS A 784 22.93 -14.59 -42.70
C HIS A 784 22.63 -13.20 -43.29
N MET A 785 22.34 -12.18 -42.46
CA MET A 785 22.18 -10.79 -42.89
C MET A 785 23.41 -9.95 -42.56
N THR A 786 23.83 -9.07 -43.47
CA THR A 786 24.91 -8.08 -43.22
C THR A 786 24.49 -7.06 -42.15
N LEU A 787 25.45 -6.38 -41.52
CA LEU A 787 25.18 -5.42 -40.41
C LEU A 787 24.18 -4.30 -40.81
N SER A 788 24.15 -3.91 -42.09
CA SER A 788 23.17 -2.97 -42.64
C SER A 788 21.73 -3.51 -42.69
N GLY A 789 21.55 -4.83 -42.77
CA GLY A 789 20.26 -5.53 -42.77
C GLY A 789 19.75 -5.95 -41.38
N GLN A 790 20.56 -5.75 -40.34
CA GLN A 790 20.19 -6.05 -38.95
C GLN A 790 19.18 -5.04 -38.38
N THR A 791 18.60 -5.36 -37.21
CA THR A 791 17.60 -4.52 -36.52
C THR A 791 18.15 -3.13 -36.16
N ILE A 792 17.26 -2.15 -35.97
CA ILE A 792 17.63 -0.79 -35.55
C ILE A 792 18.38 -0.84 -34.21
N LEU A 793 17.94 -1.71 -33.31
CA LEU A 793 18.58 -1.97 -32.02
C LEU A 793 20.05 -2.40 -32.21
N MET A 794 20.32 -3.37 -33.08
CA MET A 794 21.68 -3.82 -33.35
C MET A 794 22.60 -2.74 -33.94
N LYS A 795 22.07 -1.86 -34.79
CA LYS A 795 22.83 -0.72 -35.34
C LYS A 795 23.21 0.30 -34.27
N ILE A 796 22.27 0.62 -33.38
CA ILE A 796 22.52 1.51 -32.23
C ILE A 796 23.56 0.89 -31.30
N ASN A 797 23.45 -0.40 -31.00
CA ASN A 797 24.37 -1.11 -30.11
C ASN A 797 25.79 -1.18 -30.66
N THR A 798 25.92 -1.39 -31.97
CA THR A 798 27.22 -1.38 -32.65
C THR A 798 27.86 0.00 -32.58
N THR A 799 27.06 1.06 -32.78
CA THR A 799 27.54 2.45 -32.67
C THR A 799 27.96 2.79 -31.24
N SER A 800 27.16 2.44 -30.24
CA SER A 800 27.47 2.64 -28.81
C SER A 800 28.73 1.91 -28.38
N THR A 801 28.92 0.67 -28.83
CA THR A 801 30.13 -0.13 -28.54
C THR A 801 31.38 0.49 -29.15
N MET A 802 31.29 1.03 -30.37
CA MET A 802 32.39 1.78 -31.00
C MET A 802 32.75 3.04 -30.21
N ILE A 803 31.76 3.81 -29.75
CA ILE A 803 31.99 5.01 -28.94
C ILE A 803 32.70 4.65 -27.63
N MET A 804 32.22 3.61 -26.94
CA MET A 804 32.83 3.12 -25.70
C MET A 804 34.25 2.61 -25.92
N PHE A 805 34.51 1.91 -27.01
CA PHE A 805 35.85 1.46 -27.37
C PHE A 805 36.81 2.63 -27.57
N VAL A 806 36.42 3.62 -28.39
CA VAL A 806 37.26 4.80 -28.66
C VAL A 806 37.50 5.60 -27.38
N GLY A 807 36.46 5.87 -26.60
CA GLY A 807 36.57 6.59 -25.33
C GLY A 807 37.45 5.86 -24.31
N GLY A 808 37.24 4.55 -24.14
CA GLY A 808 38.03 3.71 -23.25
C GLY A 808 39.50 3.59 -23.68
N LEU A 809 39.77 3.47 -24.98
CA LEU A 809 41.11 3.39 -25.53
C LEU A 809 41.88 4.71 -25.33
N ILE A 810 41.25 5.86 -25.63
CA ILE A 810 41.83 7.18 -25.37
C ILE A 810 42.16 7.31 -23.87
N ASN A 811 41.20 6.99 -23.00
CA ASN A 811 41.41 7.09 -21.55
C ASN A 811 42.55 6.18 -21.06
N GLY A 812 42.57 4.91 -21.48
CA GLY A 812 43.62 3.95 -21.12
C GLY A 812 45.00 4.44 -21.54
N ILE A 813 45.16 4.90 -22.79
CA ILE A 813 46.43 5.42 -23.31
C ILE A 813 46.90 6.65 -22.53
N LEU A 814 46.02 7.63 -22.31
CA LEU A 814 46.35 8.85 -21.56
C LEU A 814 46.75 8.52 -20.10
N SER A 815 46.10 7.54 -19.49
CA SER A 815 46.45 7.05 -18.15
C SER A 815 47.82 6.38 -18.14
N ILE A 816 48.13 5.51 -19.11
CA ILE A 816 49.44 4.86 -19.24
C ILE A 816 50.56 5.91 -19.40
N ILE A 817 50.39 6.88 -20.31
CA ILE A 817 51.35 7.97 -20.52
C ILE A 817 51.64 8.70 -19.21
N THR A 818 50.60 8.96 -18.41
CA THR A 818 50.73 9.63 -17.11
C THR A 818 51.52 8.79 -16.11
N PHE A 819 51.11 7.54 -15.88
CA PHE A 819 51.65 6.69 -14.82
C PHE A 819 52.97 5.98 -15.18
N GLN A 820 53.40 6.02 -16.44
CA GLN A 820 54.72 5.54 -16.88
C GLN A 820 55.87 6.45 -16.39
N SER A 821 55.56 7.68 -15.96
CA SER A 821 56.55 8.63 -15.42
C SER A 821 57.40 8.01 -14.30
N LYS A 822 58.73 8.14 -14.41
CA LYS A 822 59.67 7.66 -13.37
C LYS A 822 59.44 8.33 -12.01
N GLY A 823 58.85 9.54 -11.99
CA GLY A 823 58.54 10.27 -10.76
C GLY A 823 57.43 9.61 -9.94
N LEU A 824 56.34 9.21 -10.60
CA LEU A 824 55.17 8.61 -9.96
C LEU A 824 55.43 7.16 -9.51
N ARG A 825 56.27 6.41 -10.23
CA ARG A 825 56.64 5.02 -9.89
C ARG A 825 57.70 4.89 -8.78
N LYS A 826 58.01 5.97 -8.06
CA LYS A 826 58.90 5.93 -6.87
C LYS A 826 58.23 5.27 -5.65
N VAL A 827 56.91 5.14 -5.68
CA VAL A 827 56.05 4.54 -4.64
C VAL A 827 55.14 3.50 -5.31
N GLY A 828 54.72 2.48 -4.57
CA GLY A 828 53.89 1.38 -5.07
C GLY A 828 52.57 1.85 -5.71
N CYS A 829 51.97 2.93 -5.20
CA CYS A 829 50.69 3.45 -5.67
C CYS A 829 50.77 3.87 -7.14
N GLY A 830 51.89 4.43 -7.59
CA GLY A 830 52.12 4.72 -9.01
C GLY A 830 52.33 3.48 -9.87
N ILE A 831 52.77 2.37 -9.29
CA ILE A 831 52.90 1.07 -9.98
C ILE A 831 51.52 0.41 -10.11
N TYR A 832 50.70 0.43 -9.05
CA TYR A 832 49.31 -0.06 -9.11
C TYR A 832 48.45 0.73 -10.10
N LEU A 833 48.56 2.07 -10.13
CA LEU A 833 47.84 2.90 -11.11
C LEU A 833 48.28 2.63 -12.55
N LEU A 834 49.57 2.34 -12.78
CA LEU A 834 50.03 1.91 -14.10
C LEU A 834 49.44 0.53 -14.46
N ALA A 835 49.43 -0.42 -13.52
CA ALA A 835 48.82 -1.74 -13.75
C ALA A 835 47.31 -1.61 -14.02
N SER A 836 46.59 -0.78 -13.27
CA SER A 836 45.16 -0.51 -13.45
C SER A 836 44.87 0.13 -14.82
N SER A 837 45.76 1.01 -15.30
CA SER A 837 45.63 1.60 -16.65
C SER A 837 45.80 0.55 -17.75
N ILE A 838 46.68 -0.44 -17.55
CA ILE A 838 46.86 -1.56 -18.48
C ILE A 838 45.66 -2.49 -18.43
N THR A 839 45.16 -2.84 -17.24
CA THR A 839 43.98 -3.71 -17.09
C THR A 839 42.74 -3.07 -17.68
N SER A 840 42.56 -1.75 -17.54
CA SER A 840 41.48 -1.01 -18.20
C SER A 840 41.54 -1.13 -19.73
N LEU A 841 42.71 -0.91 -20.34
CA LEU A 841 42.88 -1.07 -21.78
C LEU A 841 42.57 -2.51 -22.23
N LEU A 842 42.98 -3.50 -21.45
CA LEU A 842 42.64 -4.92 -21.68
C LEU A 842 41.14 -5.17 -21.56
N THR A 843 40.47 -4.64 -20.53
CA THR A 843 39.02 -4.76 -20.35
C THR A 843 38.25 -4.22 -21.56
N ILE A 844 38.58 -3.01 -22.03
CA ILE A 844 37.93 -2.40 -23.20
C ILE A 844 38.19 -3.24 -24.46
N SER A 845 39.42 -3.71 -24.65
CA SER A 845 39.77 -4.54 -25.80
C SER A 845 39.02 -5.89 -25.79
N MET A 846 38.96 -6.56 -24.63
CA MET A 846 38.26 -7.84 -24.46
C MET A 846 36.75 -7.68 -24.57
N PHE A 847 36.19 -6.57 -24.09
CA PHE A 847 34.77 -6.26 -24.23
C PHE A 847 34.40 -6.10 -25.71
N THR A 848 35.17 -5.31 -26.46
CA THR A 848 34.94 -5.12 -27.89
C THR A 848 35.16 -6.42 -28.67
N LEU A 849 36.16 -7.22 -28.29
CA LEU A 849 36.36 -8.56 -28.85
C LEU A 849 35.14 -9.46 -28.60
N LYS A 850 34.59 -9.47 -27.39
CA LYS A 850 33.39 -10.25 -27.03
C LYS A 850 32.18 -9.81 -27.85
N PHE A 851 31.94 -8.51 -27.96
CA PHE A 851 30.83 -7.97 -28.75
C PHE A 851 30.89 -8.39 -30.22
N TRP A 852 32.05 -8.22 -30.86
CA TRP A 852 32.22 -8.65 -32.25
C TRP A 852 32.19 -10.17 -32.41
N PHE A 853 32.72 -10.92 -31.44
CA PHE A 853 32.65 -12.37 -31.46
C PHE A 853 31.20 -12.85 -31.53
N VAL A 854 30.32 -12.36 -30.64
CA VAL A 854 28.88 -12.72 -30.63
C VAL A 854 28.22 -12.41 -31.97
N ILE A 855 28.44 -11.21 -32.50
CA ILE A 855 27.85 -10.76 -33.76
C ILE A 855 28.33 -11.61 -34.93
N LEU A 856 29.64 -11.82 -35.07
CA LEU A 856 30.20 -12.56 -36.19
C LEU A 856 29.81 -14.03 -36.15
N THR A 857 29.76 -14.65 -34.96
CA THR A 857 29.32 -16.05 -34.83
C THR A 857 27.84 -16.25 -35.11
N ALA A 858 27.01 -15.24 -34.83
CA ALA A 858 25.57 -15.29 -35.12
C ALA A 858 25.24 -14.94 -36.58
N MET A 859 26.01 -14.03 -37.21
CA MET A 859 25.81 -13.65 -38.62
C MET A 859 26.35 -14.70 -39.60
N ASP A 860 27.43 -15.40 -39.24
CA ASP A 860 28.13 -16.34 -40.10
C ASP A 860 28.33 -17.72 -39.44
N LEU A 861 27.47 -18.66 -39.81
CA LEU A 861 27.51 -20.05 -39.38
C LEU A 861 28.72 -20.86 -39.91
N SER A 862 29.51 -20.28 -40.83
CA SER A 862 30.68 -20.93 -41.44
C SER A 862 31.96 -20.86 -40.59
N ILE A 863 31.95 -20.14 -39.46
CA ILE A 863 33.10 -20.05 -38.55
C ILE A 863 33.45 -21.44 -37.99
N HIS A 864 34.76 -21.78 -37.99
CA HIS A 864 35.25 -23.06 -37.47
C HIS A 864 34.84 -23.30 -36.01
N LEU A 865 34.31 -24.51 -35.74
CA LEU A 865 33.83 -24.93 -34.43
C LEU A 865 34.86 -24.75 -33.30
N ALA A 866 36.14 -24.99 -33.58
CA ALA A 866 37.22 -24.80 -32.62
C ALA A 866 37.37 -23.33 -32.17
N VAL A 867 37.13 -22.37 -33.07
CA VAL A 867 37.16 -20.94 -32.77
C VAL A 867 35.96 -20.56 -31.90
N VAL A 868 34.78 -21.09 -32.21
CA VAL A 868 33.55 -20.84 -31.44
C VAL A 868 33.67 -21.40 -30.02
N ARG A 869 34.16 -22.65 -29.88
CA ARG A 869 34.39 -23.30 -28.58
C ARG A 869 35.49 -22.59 -27.78
N GLY A 870 36.59 -22.23 -28.44
CA GLY A 870 37.68 -21.47 -27.81
C GLY A 870 37.22 -20.12 -27.28
N GLY A 871 36.44 -19.38 -28.07
CA GLY A 871 35.87 -18.09 -27.65
C GLY A 871 34.86 -18.21 -26.51
N CYS A 872 33.99 -19.24 -26.56
CA CYS A 872 33.00 -19.55 -25.52
C CYS A 872 33.64 -19.73 -24.13
N VAL A 873 34.73 -20.50 -24.05
CA VAL A 873 35.37 -20.84 -22.76
C VAL A 873 36.37 -19.78 -22.29
N SER A 874 36.94 -18.96 -23.19
CA SER A 874 38.06 -18.07 -22.85
C SER A 874 37.73 -16.58 -22.73
N ILE A 875 36.90 -16.02 -23.62
CA ILE A 875 36.74 -14.56 -23.74
C ILE A 875 36.04 -13.97 -22.51
N GLU A 876 34.96 -14.61 -22.06
CA GLU A 876 34.15 -14.11 -20.94
C GLU A 876 34.87 -14.21 -19.58
N PRO A 877 35.54 -15.33 -19.22
CA PRO A 877 36.34 -15.39 -17.99
C PRO A 877 37.52 -14.39 -17.99
N LEU A 878 38.19 -14.19 -19.13
CA LEU A 878 39.27 -13.21 -19.24
C LEU A 878 38.75 -11.77 -19.07
N LEU A 879 37.58 -11.45 -19.63
CA LEU A 879 36.94 -10.15 -19.43
C LEU A 879 36.61 -9.91 -17.95
N LYS A 880 36.04 -10.92 -17.26
CA LYS A 880 35.77 -10.86 -15.81
C LYS A 880 37.05 -10.70 -14.99
N LEU A 881 38.12 -11.41 -15.35
CA LEU A 881 39.43 -11.29 -14.71
C LEU A 881 39.95 -9.84 -14.78
N CYS A 882 39.92 -9.22 -15.97
CA CYS A 882 40.38 -7.84 -16.14
C CYS A 882 39.54 -6.83 -15.32
N LEU A 883 38.21 -7.02 -15.27
CA LEU A 883 37.31 -6.19 -14.48
C LEU A 883 37.59 -6.27 -12.98
N TYR A 884 37.70 -7.49 -12.43
CA TYR A 884 37.94 -7.67 -11.00
C TYR A 884 39.34 -7.21 -10.60
N LEU A 885 40.35 -7.44 -11.45
CA LEU A 885 41.71 -6.93 -11.22
C LEU A 885 41.74 -5.41 -11.05
N ASP A 886 41.00 -4.68 -11.87
CA ASP A 886 40.95 -3.22 -11.80
C ASP A 886 40.40 -2.73 -10.44
N GLY A 887 39.32 -3.34 -9.96
CA GLY A 887 38.76 -3.06 -8.63
C GLY A 887 39.76 -3.28 -7.49
N TRP A 888 40.44 -4.42 -7.49
CA TRP A 888 41.42 -4.77 -6.45
C TRP A 888 42.71 -3.92 -6.53
N LEU A 889 43.15 -3.53 -7.72
CA LEU A 889 44.28 -2.61 -7.88
C LEU A 889 43.94 -1.23 -7.32
N ASN A 890 42.71 -0.74 -7.52
CA ASN A 890 42.24 0.50 -6.91
C ASN A 890 42.22 0.41 -5.37
N ALA A 891 41.76 -0.71 -4.81
CA ALA A 891 41.84 -0.95 -3.37
C ALA A 891 43.29 -0.92 -2.84
N CYS A 892 44.25 -1.50 -3.58
CA CYS A 892 45.68 -1.44 -3.23
C CYS A 892 46.23 -0.01 -3.24
N VAL A 893 45.80 0.83 -4.20
CA VAL A 893 46.13 2.26 -4.25
C VAL A 893 45.63 2.97 -2.99
N ALA A 894 44.40 2.72 -2.57
CA ALA A 894 43.82 3.37 -1.39
C ALA A 894 44.50 2.94 -0.08
N ILE A 895 44.77 1.65 0.10
CA ILE A 895 45.53 1.14 1.24
C ILE A 895 46.90 1.82 1.33
N GLU A 896 47.63 1.88 0.20
CA GLU A 896 48.98 2.44 0.23
C GLU A 896 48.97 3.95 0.48
N ARG A 897 47.97 4.68 -0.03
CA ARG A 897 47.77 6.11 0.29
C ARG A 897 47.51 6.30 1.79
N ALA A 898 46.68 5.46 2.41
CA ALA A 898 46.44 5.51 3.85
C ALA A 898 47.73 5.25 4.66
N ILE A 899 48.53 4.25 4.26
CA ILE A 899 49.82 3.94 4.90
C ILE A 899 50.83 5.08 4.72
N LEU A 900 50.87 5.71 3.55
CA LEU A 900 51.75 6.85 3.27
C LEU A 900 51.44 8.02 4.20
N VAL A 901 50.14 8.35 4.37
CA VAL A 901 49.69 9.41 5.28
C VAL A 901 50.05 9.07 6.72
N PHE A 902 49.78 7.83 7.15
CA PHE A 902 50.05 7.41 8.54
C PHE A 902 51.54 7.39 8.89
N LYS A 903 52.39 6.83 8.01
CA LYS A 903 53.83 6.70 8.28
C LYS A 903 54.62 7.97 8.02
N GLY A 904 54.10 8.91 7.21
CA GLY A 904 54.74 10.17 6.90
C GLY A 904 56.21 10.00 6.48
N ILE A 905 57.12 10.59 7.25
CA ILE A 905 58.58 10.58 6.99
C ILE A 905 59.17 9.16 7.13
N HIS A 906 58.58 8.29 7.96
CA HIS A 906 59.00 6.90 8.14
C HIS A 906 58.52 5.96 7.01
N PHE A 907 57.88 6.49 5.97
CA PHE A 907 57.42 5.68 4.84
C PHE A 907 58.58 5.20 3.95
N ASN A 908 58.84 3.89 3.95
CA ASN A 908 59.90 3.28 3.16
C ASN A 908 59.48 3.03 1.69
N LYS A 909 59.88 3.96 0.81
CA LYS A 909 59.61 3.91 -0.64
C LYS A 909 60.21 2.70 -1.36
N ARG A 910 61.33 2.13 -0.89
CA ARG A 910 61.91 0.90 -1.49
C ARG A 910 61.06 -0.32 -1.13
N LYS A 911 60.65 -0.44 0.12
CA LYS A 911 59.78 -1.54 0.60
C LYS A 911 58.43 -1.50 -0.10
N SER A 912 57.81 -0.33 -0.23
CA SER A 912 56.52 -0.19 -0.90
C SER A 912 56.56 -0.61 -2.38
N ARG A 913 57.60 -0.21 -3.13
CA ARG A 913 57.79 -0.67 -4.52
C ARG A 913 57.99 -2.18 -4.64
N ARG A 914 58.71 -2.81 -3.70
CA ARG A 914 58.92 -4.27 -3.71
C ARG A 914 57.60 -5.01 -3.46
N ILE A 915 56.79 -4.54 -2.52
CA ILE A 915 55.47 -5.09 -2.23
C ILE A 915 54.55 -4.94 -3.44
N ALA A 916 54.51 -3.76 -4.07
CA ALA A 916 53.66 -3.53 -5.23
C ALA A 916 53.97 -4.44 -6.42
N ARG A 917 55.25 -4.68 -6.70
CA ARG A 917 55.66 -5.64 -7.74
C ARG A 917 55.25 -7.07 -7.42
N CYS A 918 55.28 -7.46 -6.14
CA CYS A 918 54.83 -8.78 -5.71
C CYS A 918 53.31 -8.94 -5.87
N ILE A 919 52.54 -7.95 -5.40
CA ILE A 919 51.07 -7.98 -5.43
C ILE A 919 50.54 -7.99 -6.87
N ILE A 920 51.13 -7.23 -7.80
CA ILE A 920 50.71 -7.22 -9.21
C ILE A 920 50.88 -8.61 -9.87
N VAL A 921 51.82 -9.44 -9.40
CA VAL A 921 52.01 -10.80 -9.91
C VAL A 921 51.05 -11.78 -9.25
N ILE A 922 50.79 -11.65 -7.94
CA ILE A 922 49.93 -12.59 -7.19
C ILE A 922 48.45 -12.36 -7.46
N LEU A 923 48.02 -11.10 -7.60
CA LEU A 923 46.62 -10.72 -7.66
C LEU A 923 45.85 -11.37 -8.83
N PRO A 924 46.41 -11.51 -10.05
CA PRO A 924 45.75 -12.25 -11.14
C PRO A 924 45.45 -13.71 -10.81
N PHE A 925 46.35 -14.41 -10.11
CA PHE A 925 46.12 -15.80 -9.72
C PHE A 925 45.02 -15.91 -8.67
N PHE A 926 44.97 -14.98 -7.72
CA PHE A 926 43.91 -14.91 -6.72
C PHE A 926 42.53 -14.72 -7.37
N VAL A 927 42.41 -13.74 -8.28
CA VAL A 927 41.15 -13.47 -9.00
C VAL A 927 40.79 -14.61 -9.95
N MET A 928 41.76 -15.23 -10.62
CA MET A 928 41.48 -16.37 -11.49
C MET A 928 41.00 -17.60 -10.71
N GLY A 929 41.58 -17.83 -9.53
CA GLY A 929 41.16 -18.94 -8.65
C GLY A 929 39.72 -18.82 -8.17
N SER A 930 39.23 -17.60 -7.92
CA SER A 930 37.84 -17.39 -7.49
C SER A 930 36.81 -17.58 -8.60
N ILE A 931 37.19 -17.37 -9.87
CA ILE A 931 36.30 -17.51 -11.04
C ILE A 931 36.52 -18.81 -11.83
N ILE A 932 37.26 -19.79 -11.27
CA ILE A 932 37.64 -21.02 -11.98
C ILE A 932 36.43 -21.87 -12.38
N HIS A 933 35.27 -21.72 -11.74
CA HIS A 933 34.04 -22.41 -12.10
C HIS A 933 33.49 -21.96 -13.46
N GLU A 934 33.72 -20.71 -13.87
CA GLU A 934 33.20 -20.17 -15.14
C GLU A 934 33.66 -20.97 -16.38
N PRO A 935 34.97 -21.21 -16.61
CA PRO A 935 35.41 -22.00 -17.76
C PRO A 935 35.05 -23.50 -17.64
N ILE A 936 34.83 -24.01 -16.43
CA ILE A 936 34.51 -25.44 -16.20
C ILE A 936 33.09 -25.77 -16.64
N TYR A 937 32.13 -24.87 -16.38
CA TYR A 937 30.70 -25.11 -16.60
C TYR A 937 30.16 -24.45 -17.89
N ARG A 938 31.05 -24.02 -18.79
CA ARG A 938 30.71 -23.47 -20.12
C ARG A 938 30.82 -24.56 -21.17
N GLU A 939 29.70 -24.87 -21.80
CA GLU A 939 29.63 -25.86 -22.87
C GLU A 939 29.01 -25.27 -24.14
N LEU A 940 29.47 -25.77 -25.28
CA LEU A 940 28.91 -25.41 -26.58
C LEU A 940 27.84 -26.45 -26.94
N HIS A 941 26.60 -26.02 -27.12
CA HIS A 941 25.48 -26.86 -27.53
C HIS A 941 25.16 -26.64 -29.01
N GLU A 942 24.88 -27.71 -29.76
CA GLU A 942 24.51 -27.65 -31.18
C GLU A 942 23.07 -28.14 -31.36
N ILE A 943 22.21 -27.29 -31.92
CA ILE A 943 20.83 -27.64 -32.24
C ILE A 943 20.72 -27.80 -33.75
N LYS A 944 20.19 -28.94 -34.18
CA LYS A 944 19.87 -29.23 -35.59
C LYS A 944 18.37 -29.09 -35.77
N THR A 945 17.91 -28.17 -36.61
CA THR A 945 16.50 -28.03 -36.96
C THR A 945 16.11 -29.07 -38.01
N GLU A 946 15.01 -29.81 -37.78
CA GLU A 946 14.58 -30.94 -38.63
C GLU A 946 13.92 -30.53 -39.97
N THR A 947 13.82 -29.24 -40.27
CA THR A 947 13.18 -28.76 -41.49
C THR A 947 14.19 -28.62 -42.64
N ASN A 948 14.40 -29.68 -43.44
CA ASN A 948 14.95 -29.76 -44.82
C ASN A 948 15.99 -28.75 -45.37
N THR A 949 16.62 -27.93 -44.54
CA THR A 949 17.74 -27.04 -44.80
C THR A 949 18.61 -27.10 -43.57
N ALA A 950 19.83 -27.62 -43.70
CA ALA A 950 20.74 -27.91 -42.61
C ALA A 950 21.29 -26.62 -41.94
N GLU A 951 20.46 -25.90 -41.19
CA GLU A 951 20.90 -24.84 -40.29
C GLU A 951 21.26 -25.46 -38.93
N ILE A 952 22.52 -25.30 -38.52
CA ILE A 952 23.06 -25.82 -37.26
C ILE A 952 23.29 -24.62 -36.34
N ASP A 953 22.36 -24.36 -35.44
CA ASP A 953 22.51 -23.29 -34.46
C ASP A 953 23.46 -23.71 -33.34
N ARG A 954 24.48 -22.90 -33.05
CA ARG A 954 25.56 -23.22 -32.09
C ARG A 954 25.61 -22.24 -30.92
N TRP A 955 25.43 -22.73 -29.69
CA TRP A 955 25.16 -21.89 -28.52
C TRP A 955 26.18 -22.12 -27.41
N CYS A 956 26.68 -21.05 -26.80
CA CYS A 956 27.56 -21.12 -25.64
C CYS A 956 26.71 -20.98 -24.36
N ILE A 957 26.46 -22.10 -23.67
CA ILE A 957 25.58 -22.14 -22.50
C ILE A 957 26.42 -22.40 -21.24
N THR A 958 26.05 -21.72 -20.16
CA THR A 958 26.57 -21.96 -18.82
C THR A 958 25.56 -22.78 -18.02
N HIS A 959 25.95 -23.98 -17.59
CA HIS A 959 25.10 -24.82 -16.74
C HIS A 959 25.62 -24.84 -15.32
N TYR A 960 24.97 -24.09 -14.42
CA TYR A 960 25.29 -24.12 -12.99
C TYR A 960 24.34 -25.06 -12.25
N SER A 961 24.90 -25.89 -11.37
CA SER A 961 24.11 -26.50 -10.30
C SER A 961 23.65 -25.41 -9.32
N PRO A 962 22.58 -25.63 -8.54
CA PRO A 962 22.12 -24.66 -7.54
C PRO A 962 23.21 -24.21 -6.57
N PHE A 963 24.14 -25.11 -6.21
CA PHE A 963 25.27 -24.80 -5.33
C PHE A 963 26.31 -23.90 -6.02
N VAL A 964 26.67 -24.19 -7.27
CA VAL A 964 27.62 -23.38 -8.04
C VAL A 964 27.03 -22.00 -8.35
N GLN A 965 25.72 -21.93 -8.57
CA GLN A 965 25.00 -20.68 -8.75
C GLN A 965 25.08 -19.77 -7.50
N GLN A 966 24.91 -20.34 -6.31
CA GLN A 966 25.10 -19.60 -5.05
C GLN A 966 26.56 -19.14 -4.87
N TYR A 967 27.52 -20.01 -5.19
CA TYR A 967 28.94 -19.64 -5.15
C TYR A 967 29.26 -18.48 -6.10
N ASN A 968 28.77 -18.53 -7.34
CA ASN A 968 28.95 -17.48 -8.34
C ASN A 968 28.40 -16.12 -7.85
N THR A 969 27.22 -16.13 -7.22
CA THR A 969 26.63 -14.95 -6.57
C THR A 969 27.53 -14.38 -5.48
N ILE A 970 28.04 -15.24 -4.59
CA ILE A 970 28.93 -14.83 -3.49
C ILE A 970 30.22 -14.23 -4.05
N ILE A 971 30.83 -14.84 -5.06
CA ILE A 971 32.06 -14.35 -5.69
C ILE A 971 31.84 -12.99 -6.36
N LEU A 972 30.72 -12.78 -7.06
CA LEU A 972 30.43 -11.46 -7.63
C LEU A 972 30.35 -10.39 -6.54
N PHE A 973 29.60 -10.64 -5.47
CA PHE A 973 29.49 -9.70 -4.36
C PHE A 973 30.83 -9.44 -3.69
N PHE A 974 31.65 -10.50 -3.51
CA PHE A 974 32.98 -10.39 -2.93
C PHE A 974 33.91 -9.48 -3.74
N HIS A 975 34.00 -9.67 -5.06
CA HIS A 975 34.86 -8.83 -5.91
C HIS A 975 34.34 -7.41 -6.12
N LEU A 976 33.07 -7.15 -5.83
CA LEU A 976 32.47 -5.82 -5.90
C LEU A 976 32.57 -5.06 -4.55
N ALA A 977 32.06 -5.67 -3.48
CA ALA A 977 31.91 -5.02 -2.17
C ALA A 977 33.26 -4.83 -1.46
N VAL A 978 34.13 -5.84 -1.47
CA VAL A 978 35.38 -5.78 -0.68
C VAL A 978 36.32 -4.66 -1.16
N PRO A 979 36.64 -4.53 -2.47
CA PRO A 979 37.46 -3.41 -2.94
C PRO A 979 36.81 -2.04 -2.69
N CYS A 980 35.48 -1.95 -2.77
CA CYS A 980 34.75 -0.72 -2.50
C CYS A 980 34.86 -0.30 -1.03
N ILE A 981 34.63 -1.24 -0.10
CA ILE A 981 34.77 -1.01 1.35
C ILE A 981 36.20 -0.57 1.69
N ILE A 982 37.22 -1.25 1.14
CA ILE A 982 38.62 -0.87 1.36
C ILE A 982 38.88 0.57 0.91
N ASN A 983 38.40 0.96 -0.28
CA ASN A 983 38.55 2.32 -0.81
C ASN A 983 37.88 3.37 0.09
N LEU A 984 36.63 3.11 0.52
CA LEU A 984 35.88 4.01 1.40
C LEU A 984 36.54 4.14 2.78
N CYS A 985 36.87 3.02 3.42
CA CYS A 985 37.54 3.01 4.72
C CYS A 985 38.89 3.71 4.68
N SER A 986 39.67 3.53 3.61
CA SER A 986 40.96 4.21 3.43
C SER A 986 40.80 5.72 3.28
N ALA A 987 39.76 6.19 2.56
CA ALA A 987 39.46 7.60 2.42
C ALA A 987 39.06 8.24 3.75
N LEU A 988 38.16 7.60 4.50
CA LEU A 988 37.75 8.04 5.83
C LEU A 988 38.96 8.06 6.79
N PHE A 989 39.79 7.01 6.75
CA PHE A 989 41.00 6.94 7.57
C PHE A 989 41.97 8.09 7.29
N ILE A 990 42.17 8.49 6.03
CA ILE A 990 43.02 9.64 5.68
C ILE A 990 42.43 10.93 6.26
N ILE A 991 41.12 11.15 6.13
CA ILE A 991 40.45 12.37 6.60
C ILE A 991 40.52 12.48 8.12
N PHE A 992 40.05 11.45 8.84
CA PHE A 992 40.02 11.45 10.29
C PHE A 992 41.42 11.32 10.91
N GLY A 993 42.28 10.50 10.32
CA GLY A 993 43.66 10.32 10.79
C GLY A 993 44.48 11.61 10.68
N SER A 994 44.37 12.32 9.55
CA SER A 994 45.05 13.61 9.35
C SER A 994 44.47 14.71 10.23
N ALA A 995 43.15 14.72 10.42
CA ALA A 995 42.48 15.67 11.33
C ALA A 995 42.91 15.47 12.79
N ARG A 996 43.02 14.20 13.23
CA ARG A 996 43.50 13.84 14.57
C ARG A 996 44.95 14.26 14.78
N GLN A 997 45.84 13.96 13.83
CA GLN A 997 47.26 14.39 13.90
C GLN A 997 47.41 15.93 13.97
N ARG A 998 46.60 16.68 13.20
CA ARG A 998 46.62 18.15 13.23
C ARG A 998 46.05 18.71 14.52
N SER A 999 44.97 18.12 15.05
CA SER A 999 44.40 18.51 16.34
C SER A 999 45.36 18.28 17.50
N THR A 1000 46.19 17.24 17.46
CA THR A 1000 47.24 17.02 18.47
C THR A 1000 48.42 17.99 18.36
N ALA A 1001 48.66 18.57 17.18
CA ALA A 1001 49.76 19.51 16.95
C ALA A 1001 49.35 20.99 17.09
N GLN A 1002 48.08 21.33 16.87
CA GLN A 1002 47.53 22.68 16.97
C GLN A 1002 46.37 22.71 17.97
N THR A 1003 46.68 22.94 19.25
CA THR A 1003 45.71 22.91 20.36
C THR A 1003 44.71 24.06 20.38
N ARG A 1004 44.86 25.10 19.53
CA ARG A 1004 43.97 26.27 19.47
C ARG A 1004 42.68 26.05 18.68
N ARG A 1005 42.52 24.93 17.98
CA ARG A 1005 41.33 24.61 17.16
C ARG A 1005 40.74 23.27 17.58
N THR A 1006 39.43 23.12 17.42
CA THR A 1006 38.73 21.90 17.80
C THR A 1006 38.92 20.80 16.74
N LEU A 1007 38.87 19.53 17.16
CA LEU A 1007 38.97 18.37 16.24
C LEU A 1007 37.93 18.46 15.11
N ARG A 1008 36.72 18.97 15.40
CA ARG A 1008 35.64 19.17 14.41
C ARG A 1008 36.04 20.14 13.29
N GLN A 1009 36.68 21.26 13.63
CA GLN A 1009 37.17 22.22 12.64
C GLN A 1009 38.26 21.60 11.76
N HIS A 1010 39.17 20.82 12.35
CA HIS A 1010 40.18 20.08 11.59
C HIS A 1010 39.56 19.02 10.67
N ILE A 1011 38.52 18.30 11.11
CA ILE A 1011 37.80 17.34 10.27
C ILE A 1011 37.14 18.05 9.09
N TYR A 1012 36.47 19.19 9.30
CA TYR A 1012 35.84 19.95 8.22
C TYR A 1012 36.85 20.45 7.19
N ASP A 1013 37.98 20.99 7.65
CA ASP A 1013 39.09 21.42 6.78
C ASP A 1013 39.66 20.23 5.99
N GLN A 1014 39.83 19.06 6.63
CA GLN A 1014 40.31 17.85 5.95
C GLN A 1014 39.27 17.29 4.97
N PHE A 1015 37.99 17.32 5.31
CA PHE A 1015 36.91 16.89 4.42
C PHE A 1015 36.86 17.79 3.18
N SER A 1016 36.94 19.11 3.34
CA SER A 1016 36.99 20.06 2.22
C SER A 1016 38.24 19.87 1.36
N GLN A 1017 39.41 19.66 1.98
CA GLN A 1017 40.67 19.41 1.26
C GLN A 1017 40.71 18.06 0.54
N HIS A 1018 40.04 17.04 1.08
CA HIS A 1018 40.14 15.66 0.62
C HIS A 1018 38.81 15.08 0.08
N LYS A 1019 37.76 15.89 -0.13
CA LYS A 1019 36.46 15.44 -0.66
C LYS A 1019 36.56 14.58 -1.92
N GLN A 1020 37.56 14.85 -2.76
CA GLN A 1020 37.81 14.08 -3.97
C GLN A 1020 38.19 12.60 -3.71
N LEU A 1021 38.76 12.29 -2.54
CA LEU A 1021 39.06 10.90 -2.12
C LEU A 1021 37.81 10.12 -1.73
N LEU A 1022 36.70 10.80 -1.41
CA LEU A 1022 35.39 10.19 -1.13
C LEU A 1022 34.50 10.15 -2.38
N ILE A 1023 34.62 11.15 -3.26
CA ILE A 1023 33.85 11.21 -4.52
C ILE A 1023 34.25 10.06 -5.44
N SER A 1024 35.54 9.73 -5.56
CA SER A 1024 36.01 8.67 -6.46
C SER A 1024 35.41 7.28 -6.15
N PRO A 1025 35.44 6.78 -4.89
CA PRO A 1025 34.77 5.52 -4.53
C PRO A 1025 33.25 5.53 -4.74
N MET A 1026 32.59 6.65 -4.44
CA MET A 1026 31.12 6.78 -4.61
C MET A 1026 30.72 6.76 -6.08
N VAL A 1027 31.45 7.47 -6.94
CA VAL A 1027 31.21 7.44 -8.40
C VAL A 1027 31.47 6.04 -8.97
N LEU A 1028 32.54 5.36 -8.54
CA LEU A 1028 32.82 3.99 -8.98
C LEU A 1028 31.74 3.00 -8.49
N LEU A 1029 31.21 3.17 -7.27
CA LEU A 1029 30.12 2.37 -6.74
C LEU A 1029 28.82 2.58 -7.53
N ILE A 1030 28.41 3.82 -7.75
CA ILE A 1030 27.20 4.17 -8.52
C ILE A 1030 27.27 3.57 -9.93
N LEU A 1031 28.40 3.72 -10.61
CA LEU A 1031 28.60 3.18 -11.95
C LEU A 1031 28.68 1.64 -11.99
N SER A 1032 28.98 0.99 -10.87
CA SER A 1032 28.99 -0.48 -10.75
C SER A 1032 27.63 -1.07 -10.33
N LEU A 1033 26.71 -0.23 -9.82
CA LEU A 1033 25.41 -0.63 -9.29
C LEU A 1033 24.48 -1.29 -10.33
N PRO A 1034 24.43 -0.83 -11.60
CA PRO A 1034 23.62 -1.48 -12.64
C PRO A 1034 23.97 -2.97 -12.81
N ARG A 1035 25.23 -3.35 -12.60
CA ARG A 1035 25.66 -4.75 -12.67
C ARG A 1035 25.02 -5.61 -11.58
N LEU A 1036 24.86 -5.05 -10.38
CA LEU A 1036 24.19 -5.71 -9.25
C LEU A 1036 22.67 -5.73 -9.47
N ILE A 1037 22.11 -4.62 -9.98
CA ILE A 1037 20.67 -4.48 -10.26
C ILE A 1037 20.22 -5.49 -11.31
N MET A 1038 20.88 -5.57 -12.47
CA MET A 1038 20.52 -6.55 -13.51
C MET A 1038 20.67 -8.00 -13.05
N SER A 1039 21.60 -8.22 -12.14
CA SER A 1039 21.87 -9.52 -11.53
C SER A 1039 20.75 -9.95 -10.58
N MET A 1040 20.02 -9.01 -9.97
CA MET A 1040 18.90 -9.26 -9.05
C MET A 1040 17.53 -9.19 -9.75
N LEU A 1041 17.40 -8.39 -10.81
CA LEU A 1041 16.16 -8.23 -11.57
C LEU A 1041 15.86 -9.38 -12.53
N SER A 1042 16.86 -10.20 -12.87
CA SER A 1042 16.69 -11.30 -13.82
C SER A 1042 15.76 -12.42 -13.35
N GLU A 1043 15.38 -12.46 -12.07
CA GLU A 1043 14.36 -13.36 -11.53
C GLU A 1043 12.92 -12.84 -11.68
N CYS A 1044 12.74 -11.52 -11.85
CA CYS A 1044 11.42 -10.87 -11.84
C CYS A 1044 11.00 -10.31 -13.21
N VAL A 1045 11.95 -10.12 -14.13
CA VAL A 1045 11.72 -9.48 -15.43
C VAL A 1045 12.29 -10.37 -16.52
N ASN A 1046 11.43 -10.84 -17.44
CA ASN A 1046 11.86 -11.59 -18.62
C ASN A 1046 12.77 -10.70 -19.49
N PRO A 1047 14.08 -11.02 -19.64
CA PRO A 1047 15.01 -10.18 -20.39
C PRO A 1047 14.58 -9.97 -21.84
N SER A 1048 13.85 -10.93 -22.40
CA SER A 1048 13.32 -10.91 -23.78
C SER A 1048 12.35 -9.76 -24.02
N ASN A 1049 11.60 -9.31 -22.99
CA ASN A 1049 10.61 -8.25 -23.13
C ASN A 1049 11.22 -6.84 -23.01
N HIS A 1050 12.41 -6.72 -22.39
CA HIS A 1050 13.06 -5.45 -22.08
C HIS A 1050 14.57 -5.47 -22.34
N GLN A 1051 15.00 -6.08 -23.45
CA GLN A 1051 16.42 -6.32 -23.78
C GLN A 1051 17.28 -5.06 -23.78
N TRP A 1052 16.73 -3.91 -24.20
CA TRP A 1052 17.45 -2.63 -24.22
C TRP A 1052 17.89 -2.18 -22.82
N LEU A 1053 17.08 -2.46 -21.79
CA LEU A 1053 17.40 -2.13 -20.39
C LEU A 1053 18.58 -2.98 -19.90
N PHE A 1054 18.55 -4.28 -20.18
CA PHE A 1054 19.62 -5.21 -19.81
C PHE A 1054 20.91 -4.89 -20.56
N LEU A 1055 20.83 -4.46 -21.82
CA LEU A 1055 22.00 -4.06 -22.56
C LEU A 1055 22.58 -2.73 -22.06
N PHE A 1056 21.73 -1.76 -21.72
CA PHE A 1056 22.17 -0.48 -21.16
C PHE A 1056 22.86 -0.66 -19.81
N GLY A 1057 22.30 -1.48 -18.92
CA GLY A 1057 22.94 -1.82 -17.64
C GLY A 1057 24.26 -2.60 -17.84
N TYR A 1058 24.34 -3.47 -18.87
CA TYR A 1058 25.59 -4.16 -19.22
C TYR A 1058 26.66 -3.15 -19.62
N PHE A 1059 26.36 -2.21 -20.52
CA PHE A 1059 27.30 -1.15 -20.93
C PHE A 1059 27.75 -0.27 -19.75
N ILE A 1060 26.82 0.18 -18.89
CA ILE A 1060 27.18 1.03 -17.76
C ILE A 1060 28.17 0.32 -16.84
N SER A 1061 28.05 -1.00 -16.66
CA SER A 1061 28.93 -1.77 -15.78
C SER A 1061 30.43 -1.73 -16.14
N PHE A 1062 30.78 -1.41 -17.39
CA PHE A 1062 32.18 -1.25 -17.83
C PHE A 1062 32.71 0.18 -17.69
N THR A 1063 31.82 1.16 -17.48
CA THR A 1063 32.15 2.59 -17.34
C THR A 1063 33.18 2.90 -16.26
N PRO A 1064 33.18 2.25 -15.06
CA PRO A 1064 34.21 2.47 -14.04
C PRO A 1064 35.64 2.31 -14.57
N SER A 1065 35.91 1.23 -15.31
CA SER A 1065 37.23 0.96 -15.90
C SER A 1065 37.56 1.92 -17.04
N MET A 1066 36.54 2.50 -17.72
CA MET A 1066 36.72 3.48 -18.79
C MET A 1066 36.94 4.91 -18.31
N LEU A 1067 36.98 5.18 -16.99
CA LEU A 1067 37.05 6.54 -16.43
C LEU A 1067 38.31 6.82 -15.58
N ILE A 1068 39.33 5.96 -15.60
CA ILE A 1068 40.54 6.10 -14.75
C ILE A 1068 41.24 7.47 -14.91
N PHE A 1069 41.50 7.93 -16.12
CA PHE A 1069 42.13 9.25 -16.36
C PHE A 1069 41.27 10.39 -15.82
N ILE A 1070 39.95 10.32 -16.06
CA ILE A 1070 39.00 11.35 -15.67
C ILE A 1070 38.85 11.40 -14.14
N VAL A 1071 38.81 10.24 -13.48
CA VAL A 1071 38.60 10.12 -12.04
C VAL A 1071 39.88 10.38 -11.25
N PHE A 1072 41.04 9.89 -11.72
CA PHE A 1072 42.29 9.99 -10.97
C PHE A 1072 43.20 11.12 -11.47
N VAL A 1073 43.39 11.28 -12.78
CA VAL A 1073 44.41 12.19 -13.34
C VAL A 1073 43.92 13.64 -13.40
N LEU A 1074 42.74 13.90 -13.96
CA LEU A 1074 42.22 15.27 -14.12
C LEU A 1074 42.08 16.05 -12.80
N PRO A 1075 41.57 15.45 -11.69
CA PRO A 1075 41.38 16.17 -10.44
C PRO A 1075 42.69 16.43 -9.69
N SER A 1076 43.73 15.61 -9.94
CA SER A 1076 44.99 15.65 -9.20
C SER A 1076 46.01 16.59 -9.82
N ASN A 1077 46.36 17.65 -9.11
CA ASN A 1077 47.45 18.57 -9.49
C ASN A 1077 48.77 17.83 -9.75
N LEU A 1078 49.08 16.82 -8.94
CA LEU A 1078 50.29 16.01 -9.07
C LEU A 1078 50.31 15.21 -10.37
N TYR A 1079 49.23 14.48 -10.66
CA TYR A 1079 49.15 13.64 -11.85
C TYR A 1079 49.03 14.47 -13.12
N ARG A 1080 48.28 15.58 -13.09
CA ARG A 1080 48.18 16.53 -14.20
C ARG A 1080 49.53 17.15 -14.57
N ARG A 1081 50.38 17.48 -13.59
CA ARG A 1081 51.76 17.95 -13.86
C ARG A 1081 52.60 16.85 -14.49
N ALA A 1082 52.57 15.64 -13.92
CA ALA A 1082 53.30 14.49 -14.45
C ALA A 1082 52.86 14.12 -15.89
N PHE A 1083 51.57 14.27 -16.20
CA PHE A 1083 51.04 14.11 -17.55
C PHE A 1083 51.61 15.17 -18.51
N LYS A 1084 51.57 16.46 -18.16
CA LYS A 1084 52.15 17.55 -18.96
C LYS A 1084 53.66 17.35 -19.22
N GLU A 1085 54.41 16.94 -18.20
CA GLU A 1085 55.84 16.64 -18.32
C GLU A 1085 56.11 15.43 -19.23
N SER A 1086 55.28 14.39 -19.13
CA SER A 1086 55.39 13.21 -19.99
C SER A 1086 55.05 13.54 -21.44
N LEU A 1087 54.01 14.37 -21.68
CA LEU A 1087 53.59 14.82 -23.00
C LEU A 1087 54.65 15.70 -23.68
N THR A 1088 55.28 16.62 -22.94
CA THR A 1088 56.38 17.46 -23.47
C THR A 1088 57.61 16.63 -23.80
N ARG A 1089 57.92 15.58 -23.02
CA ARG A 1089 59.00 14.63 -23.34
C ARG A 1089 58.68 13.77 -24.56
N TRP A 1090 57.42 13.32 -24.72
CA TRP A 1090 56.97 12.57 -25.88
C TRP A 1090 56.99 13.43 -27.16
N ARG A 1091 56.55 14.69 -27.09
CA ARG A 1091 56.67 15.64 -28.20
C ARG A 1091 58.12 15.89 -28.64
N ARG A 1092 59.07 15.92 -27.70
CA ARG A 1092 60.50 16.03 -28.03
C ARG A 1092 61.06 14.77 -28.70
N LEU A 1093 60.56 13.59 -28.35
CA LEU A 1093 60.95 12.31 -28.97
C LEU A 1093 60.30 12.06 -30.34
N PHE A 1094 59.19 12.74 -30.66
CA PHE A 1094 58.53 12.68 -31.97
C PHE A 1094 59.05 13.74 -32.96
N HIS A 1095 59.70 14.80 -32.45
CA HIS A 1095 60.37 15.84 -33.25
C HIS A 1095 61.87 15.59 -33.45
N GLN A 1096 62.41 14.55 -32.80
CA GLN A 1096 63.71 13.94 -33.09
C GLN A 1096 63.46 12.70 -33.93
#